data_AF-A0A1B2F493-F1
#
_entry.id   AF-A0A1B2F493-F1
#
_cell.length_a   1.000
_cell.length_b   1.000
_cell.length_c   1.000
_cell.angle_alpha   90.00
_cell.angle_beta   90.00
_cell.angle_gamma   90.00
#
_symmetry.space_group_name_H-M   'P 1'
#
loop_
_entity.id
_entity.type
_entity.pdbx_description
1 polymer ?
#
loop_
_entity_poly.entity_id
_entity_poly.type
_entity_poly.pdbx_seq_one_letter_code
_entity_poly.pdbx_strand_id
1 'polypeptide(L)'
;MPRKRKGSGGGPIALYALLFVVALLAQIPKQVWIAIGVILGIGVLVWAVRRATRAKPYVPEDDIVAEIAAASRQATSPTVTVQFSTSTSTRERDFHTVQIGSSSDSQNYAIPKPSAKPTGVRWLIEGESINVAGLAIPGGLLYITERATQFGQSEPSLIDATLRVARSPMNLTERQMPYWPSYRSITPEARRAYLQWLAGGRRQPADAGYVFLFFYGLERRALVDAPTDPQAKAEIPAIKAEVERLLGLYGDNNSFRSYATRFLAHIDTGSVQPQSYMSEPGAISADGYELPMSLRVALGQMAVDKYPLNPGWALAWALAEPNISRRTPVTRCPEQFAALFKNEFAKRYPNGIVLPQNKTKLKIAYRPASAGLSIPAVAVGDLPDVAATSGTRNKLQVIVEDCTNVLDAYSRYLGRNPDAGDSLEAILQLPTELWPAEAKAELEQLEQRVGGETICMSFGELAGRFKSAGALSRDKVIALARALEGKRIGLEPDVLSGSRTPKAEDTIALFAADSDEGTLRSTDAYSAAAVTLDLASAVAAADGDTSLEEVNLLSGHIDSWDHLCVAHRKRLKAHLQIQLKQPPTLASLKKKLEPLTIEAKRKIASFLAHLAQADGEVTPQEVKLLERVYKSLALDPQFVYSDLHSAAVRPSHAVETTASSTVTQAPESVGFALDMTKVARLQQETAEVSALLASVFGEEAVVETPSASEPGALQEQEGSTAEQLATVHGLDVEHSAFLRLLVSRTEWSRAELEDAASDMELMLDGALERINDTAFELFDMPVTEGDDPIEINPDILDELAL
;
A
#
# COMPACT_ATOMS: atom_id res chain seq x y z
N MET A 1 42.66 -26.07 -70.40
CA MET A 1 41.79 -26.69 -69.36
C MET A 1 41.35 -28.04 -69.89
N PRO A 2 41.52 -29.18 -69.16
CA PRO A 2 40.95 -29.41 -67.83
C PRO A 2 41.91 -30.06 -66.79
N ARG A 3 41.40 -30.11 -65.55
CA ARG A 3 42.02 -30.56 -64.30
C ARG A 3 42.28 -32.08 -64.24
N LYS A 4 43.44 -32.47 -63.69
CA LYS A 4 43.74 -33.84 -63.21
C LYS A 4 43.83 -33.84 -61.68
N ARG A 5 43.10 -34.77 -61.07
CA ARG A 5 43.07 -35.11 -59.64
C ARG A 5 44.46 -35.46 -59.11
N LYS A 6 44.75 -35.07 -57.86
CA LYS A 6 45.79 -35.69 -57.01
C LYS A 6 45.15 -36.12 -55.69
N GLY A 7 45.42 -37.37 -55.32
CA GLY A 7 44.74 -38.10 -54.27
C GLY A 7 45.32 -37.93 -52.85
N SER A 8 44.41 -38.17 -51.91
CA SER A 8 44.54 -38.82 -50.60
C SER A 8 45.94 -39.14 -50.07
N GLY A 9 46.29 -38.45 -48.98
CA GLY A 9 47.22 -38.93 -47.95
C GLY A 9 46.62 -38.59 -46.58
N GLY A 10 45.67 -39.41 -46.11
CA GLY A 10 44.95 -39.20 -44.85
C GLY A 10 44.85 -40.47 -44.00
N GLY A 11 45.92 -41.25 -43.94
CA GLY A 11 45.99 -42.50 -43.16
C GLY A 11 46.22 -42.34 -41.65
N PRO A 12 47.08 -41.40 -41.17
CA PRO A 12 47.37 -41.34 -39.73
C PRO A 12 46.42 -40.43 -38.93
N ILE A 13 45.82 -39.40 -39.54
CA ILE A 13 45.03 -38.39 -38.81
C ILE A 13 43.71 -38.94 -38.27
N ALA A 14 43.04 -39.82 -39.02
CA ALA A 14 41.79 -40.44 -38.58
C ALA A 14 41.99 -41.39 -37.39
N LEU A 15 43.13 -42.07 -37.32
CA LEU A 15 43.45 -42.99 -36.23
C LEU A 15 43.77 -42.23 -34.93
N TYR A 16 44.48 -41.11 -35.03
CA TYR A 16 44.75 -40.23 -33.88
C TYR A 16 43.49 -39.51 -33.39
N ALA A 17 42.59 -39.11 -34.29
CA ALA A 17 41.30 -38.53 -33.90
C ALA A 17 40.42 -39.54 -33.15
N LEU A 18 40.39 -40.80 -33.58
CA LEU A 18 39.63 -41.85 -32.90
C LEU A 18 40.22 -42.17 -31.52
N LEU A 19 41.54 -42.27 -31.41
CA LEU A 19 42.21 -42.50 -30.11
C LEU A 19 42.04 -41.32 -29.15
N PHE A 20 42.02 -40.09 -29.65
CA PHE A 20 41.78 -38.90 -28.84
C PHE A 20 40.34 -38.85 -28.31
N VAL A 21 39.36 -39.23 -29.12
CA VAL A 21 37.95 -39.33 -28.69
C VAL A 21 37.76 -40.44 -27.65
N VAL A 22 38.42 -41.60 -27.83
CA VAL A 22 38.35 -42.68 -26.84
C VAL A 22 39.04 -42.29 -25.53
N ALA A 23 40.15 -41.56 -25.57
CA ALA A 23 40.82 -41.04 -24.37
C ALA A 23 39.96 -39.98 -23.63
N LEU A 24 39.25 -39.13 -24.36
CA LEU A 24 38.31 -38.16 -23.79
C LEU A 24 37.09 -38.84 -23.15
N LEU A 25 36.56 -39.90 -23.78
CA LEU A 25 35.44 -40.67 -23.22
C LEU A 25 35.85 -41.47 -21.97
N ALA A 26 37.13 -41.86 -21.86
CA ALA A 26 37.67 -42.56 -20.68
C ALA A 26 37.91 -41.65 -19.46
N GLN A 27 37.95 -40.32 -19.64
CA GLN A 27 38.06 -39.35 -18.55
C GLN A 27 36.70 -38.99 -17.91
N ILE A 28 35.59 -39.47 -18.48
CA ILE A 28 34.25 -39.22 -17.95
C ILE A 28 34.02 -40.12 -16.72
N PRO A 29 33.68 -39.56 -15.53
CA PRO A 29 33.44 -40.34 -14.32
C PRO A 29 32.33 -41.38 -14.51
N LYS A 30 32.50 -42.58 -13.92
CA LYS A 30 31.52 -43.69 -14.05
C LYS A 30 30.08 -43.30 -13.71
N GLN A 31 29.90 -42.32 -12.81
CA GLN A 31 28.58 -41.82 -12.42
C GLN A 31 27.82 -41.12 -13.56
N VAL A 32 28.53 -40.47 -14.48
CA VAL A 32 27.92 -39.80 -15.64
C VAL A 32 27.42 -40.83 -16.65
N TRP A 33 28.15 -41.94 -16.85
CA TRP A 33 27.69 -43.05 -17.68
C TRP A 33 26.46 -43.75 -17.09
N ILE A 34 26.39 -43.86 -15.76
CA ILE A 34 25.21 -44.39 -15.06
C ILE A 34 24.02 -43.44 -15.23
N ALA A 35 24.21 -42.13 -15.06
CA ALA A 35 23.17 -41.13 -15.26
C ALA A 35 22.63 -41.13 -16.71
N ILE A 36 23.52 -41.21 -17.71
CA ILE A 36 23.12 -41.34 -19.12
C ILE A 36 22.34 -42.64 -19.36
N GLY A 37 22.77 -43.76 -18.76
CA GLY A 37 22.05 -45.03 -18.83
C GLY A 37 20.67 -44.98 -18.20
N VAL A 38 20.51 -44.28 -17.06
CA VAL A 38 19.22 -44.08 -16.40
C VAL A 38 18.31 -43.18 -17.23
N ILE A 39 18.82 -42.09 -17.80
CA ILE A 39 18.05 -41.20 -18.69
C ILE A 39 17.59 -41.97 -19.94
N LEU A 40 18.45 -42.81 -20.52
CA LEU A 40 18.09 -43.62 -21.68
C LEU A 40 17.05 -44.70 -21.30
N GLY A 41 17.17 -45.29 -20.12
CA GLY A 41 16.20 -46.23 -19.57
C GLY A 41 14.82 -45.59 -19.32
N ILE A 42 14.79 -44.39 -18.74
CA ILE A 42 13.57 -43.60 -18.54
C ILE A 42 12.98 -43.21 -19.90
N GLY A 43 13.80 -42.81 -20.87
CA GLY A 43 13.35 -42.51 -22.24
C GLY A 43 12.71 -43.72 -22.93
N VAL A 44 13.26 -44.92 -22.76
CA VAL A 44 12.68 -46.17 -23.28
C VAL A 44 11.40 -46.53 -22.53
N LEU A 45 11.33 -46.30 -21.21
CA LEU A 45 10.13 -46.53 -20.40
C LEU A 45 8.99 -45.58 -20.81
N VAL A 46 9.29 -44.29 -20.95
CA VAL A 46 8.34 -43.26 -21.42
C VAL A 46 7.89 -43.57 -22.85
N TRP A 47 8.79 -44.01 -23.73
CA TRP A 47 8.42 -44.43 -25.08
C TRP A 47 7.54 -45.69 -25.09
N ALA A 48 7.80 -46.67 -24.21
CA ALA A 48 6.98 -47.88 -24.07
C ALA A 48 5.59 -47.56 -23.52
N VAL A 49 5.49 -46.66 -22.53
CA VAL A 49 4.21 -46.17 -21.98
C VAL A 49 3.45 -45.37 -23.04
N ARG A 50 4.09 -44.44 -23.76
CA ARG A 50 3.47 -43.70 -24.89
C ARG A 50 3.04 -44.60 -26.03
N ARG A 51 3.74 -45.71 -26.27
CA ARG A 51 3.36 -46.70 -27.29
C ARG A 51 2.18 -47.57 -26.82
N ALA A 52 2.06 -47.83 -25.52
CA ALA A 52 0.92 -48.52 -24.94
C ALA A 52 -0.34 -47.64 -24.83
N THR A 53 -0.18 -46.31 -24.72
CA THR A 53 -1.29 -45.34 -24.61
C THR A 53 -1.70 -44.69 -25.93
N ARG A 54 -1.03 -45.00 -27.05
CA ARG A 54 -1.54 -44.63 -28.38
C ARG A 54 -2.81 -45.43 -28.69
N ALA A 55 -3.94 -44.74 -28.67
CA ALA A 55 -5.23 -45.23 -29.13
C ALA A 55 -5.11 -45.87 -30.52
N LYS A 56 -5.63 -47.09 -30.66
CA LYS A 56 -5.83 -47.73 -31.98
C LYS A 56 -6.76 -46.83 -32.82
N PRO A 57 -6.49 -46.65 -34.13
CA PRO A 57 -7.45 -46.00 -35.00
C PRO A 57 -8.75 -46.84 -35.01
N TYR A 58 -9.86 -46.16 -34.73
CA TYR A 58 -11.21 -46.68 -34.71
C TYR A 58 -11.60 -47.26 -36.08
N VAL A 59 -11.87 -48.56 -36.11
CA VAL A 59 -12.59 -49.26 -37.18
C VAL A 59 -14.00 -49.49 -36.66
N PRO A 60 -15.07 -49.12 -37.38
CA PRO A 60 -16.42 -49.40 -36.93
C PRO A 60 -16.74 -50.87 -37.20
N GLU A 61 -16.89 -51.66 -36.14
CA GLU A 61 -17.53 -52.98 -36.20
C GLU A 61 -18.95 -52.89 -35.63
N ASP A 62 -19.91 -53.06 -36.53
CA ASP A 62 -21.26 -53.53 -36.29
C ASP A 62 -21.20 -54.89 -35.59
N ASP A 63 -21.35 -54.98 -34.26
CA ASP A 63 -21.69 -56.28 -33.62
C ASP A 63 -22.13 -56.20 -32.14
N ILE A 64 -22.85 -55.14 -31.74
CA ILE A 64 -23.50 -55.08 -30.39
C ILE A 64 -25.00 -54.84 -30.51
N VAL A 65 -25.62 -55.45 -31.53
CA VAL A 65 -27.09 -55.57 -31.65
C VAL A 65 -27.54 -57.04 -31.63
N ALA A 66 -26.61 -57.99 -31.80
CA ALA A 66 -26.94 -59.41 -31.85
C ALA A 66 -27.07 -60.09 -30.46
N GLU A 67 -26.45 -59.56 -29.40
CA GLU A 67 -26.35 -60.28 -28.11
C GLU A 67 -27.41 -59.90 -27.08
N ILE A 68 -28.08 -58.74 -27.24
CA ILE A 68 -29.22 -58.34 -26.39
C ILE A 68 -30.56 -58.91 -26.92
N ALA A 69 -30.59 -59.37 -28.19
CA ALA A 69 -31.76 -60.00 -28.79
C ALA A 69 -31.99 -61.48 -28.37
N ALA A 70 -31.05 -62.10 -27.64
CA ALA A 70 -31.12 -63.51 -27.26
C ALA A 70 -31.64 -63.79 -25.82
N ALA A 71 -31.78 -62.78 -24.97
CA ALA A 71 -32.07 -62.98 -23.53
C ALA A 71 -33.53 -62.71 -23.09
N SER A 72 -34.47 -62.53 -24.01
CA SER A 72 -35.89 -62.34 -23.65
C SER A 72 -36.83 -63.24 -24.46
N ARG A 73 -36.57 -64.55 -24.41
CA ARG A 73 -37.51 -65.61 -24.79
C ARG A 73 -37.88 -66.42 -23.56
N GLN A 74 -38.87 -65.95 -22.79
CA GLN A 74 -39.77 -66.79 -21.98
C GLN A 74 -40.79 -65.89 -21.25
N ALA A 75 -41.96 -65.69 -21.86
CA ALA A 75 -43.24 -65.58 -21.16
C ALA A 75 -44.37 -65.67 -22.18
N THR A 76 -45.36 -66.50 -21.84
CA THR A 76 -46.43 -67.06 -22.65
C THR A 76 -47.60 -66.10 -22.95
N SER A 77 -48.23 -66.31 -24.10
CA SER A 77 -49.35 -65.58 -24.75
C SER A 77 -50.67 -65.50 -23.94
N PRO A 78 -51.68 -64.73 -24.42
CA PRO A 78 -52.59 -65.27 -25.44
C PRO A 78 -52.84 -64.37 -26.66
N THR A 79 -53.18 -65.06 -27.74
CA THR A 79 -53.35 -64.61 -29.12
C THR A 79 -54.67 -63.86 -29.36
N VAL A 80 -54.63 -62.76 -30.12
CA VAL A 80 -55.79 -62.22 -30.85
C VAL A 80 -55.41 -62.08 -32.33
N THR A 81 -56.18 -62.71 -33.20
CA THR A 81 -56.00 -62.75 -34.65
C THR A 81 -56.59 -61.50 -35.31
N VAL A 82 -55.84 -60.84 -36.21
CA VAL A 82 -56.39 -59.81 -37.12
C VAL A 82 -56.00 -60.15 -38.55
N GLN A 83 -57.01 -60.32 -39.41
CA GLN A 83 -56.87 -60.51 -40.86
C GLN A 83 -56.73 -59.15 -41.57
N PHE A 84 -55.84 -59.08 -42.56
CA PHE A 84 -55.72 -57.93 -43.46
C PHE A 84 -56.36 -58.26 -44.81
N SER A 85 -57.31 -57.42 -45.24
CA SER A 85 -57.81 -57.40 -46.62
C SER A 85 -57.31 -56.12 -47.30
N THR A 86 -56.59 -56.28 -48.40
CA THR A 86 -56.12 -55.19 -49.26
C THR A 86 -57.09 -54.98 -50.42
N SER A 87 -57.49 -53.74 -50.67
CA SER A 87 -58.08 -53.33 -51.95
C SER A 87 -57.43 -52.04 -52.45
N THR A 88 -57.22 -52.05 -53.76
CA THR A 88 -56.41 -51.17 -54.58
C THR A 88 -57.19 -49.92 -55.00
N SER A 89 -56.70 -48.71 -54.72
CA SER A 89 -56.55 -47.62 -55.71
C SER A 89 -56.00 -46.30 -55.11
N THR A 90 -55.02 -45.73 -55.82
CA THR A 90 -54.58 -44.32 -55.96
C THR A 90 -54.70 -43.26 -54.84
N ARG A 91 -53.51 -42.79 -54.41
CA ARG A 91 -53.11 -41.42 -54.01
C ARG A 91 -54.02 -40.63 -53.04
N GLU A 92 -53.78 -40.84 -51.76
CA GLU A 92 -53.55 -39.83 -50.69
C GLU A 92 -53.22 -40.64 -49.41
N ARG A 93 -52.25 -40.19 -48.58
CA ARG A 93 -51.88 -40.93 -47.36
C ARG A 93 -52.89 -40.64 -46.26
N ASP A 94 -54.05 -41.30 -46.34
CA ASP A 94 -55.01 -41.38 -45.25
C ASP A 94 -54.58 -42.41 -44.20
N PHE A 95 -54.80 -42.05 -42.94
CA PHE A 95 -54.45 -42.82 -41.76
C PHE A 95 -55.30 -44.11 -41.66
N HIS A 96 -54.66 -45.24 -41.37
CA HIS A 96 -55.37 -46.48 -41.06
C HIS A 96 -56.05 -46.38 -39.70
N THR A 97 -57.36 -46.63 -39.65
CA THR A 97 -58.12 -46.73 -38.40
C THR A 97 -58.30 -48.21 -38.05
N VAL A 98 -57.80 -48.62 -36.89
CA VAL A 98 -58.03 -49.96 -36.32
C VAL A 98 -59.21 -49.85 -35.36
N GLN A 99 -60.33 -50.51 -35.68
CA GLN A 99 -61.45 -50.68 -34.75
C GLN A 99 -61.32 -52.03 -34.02
N ILE A 100 -61.27 -51.98 -32.69
CA ILE A 100 -61.50 -53.12 -31.82
C ILE A 100 -62.81 -52.85 -31.08
N GLY A 101 -63.84 -53.65 -31.36
CA GLY A 101 -65.10 -53.66 -30.59
C GLY A 101 -64.87 -54.28 -29.20
N SER A 102 -65.42 -53.70 -28.14
CA SER A 102 -66.79 -53.96 -27.66
C SER A 102 -67.32 -52.79 -26.82
N SER A 103 -68.47 -52.23 -27.24
CA SER A 103 -69.48 -51.43 -26.49
C SER A 103 -69.05 -50.80 -25.14
N SER A 104 -69.03 -49.49 -24.91
CA SER A 104 -69.91 -48.39 -25.31
C SER A 104 -69.21 -47.04 -25.04
N ASP A 105 -69.73 -45.97 -25.65
CA ASP A 105 -69.28 -44.56 -25.61
C ASP A 105 -68.28 -44.13 -26.70
N SER A 106 -68.81 -43.31 -27.62
CA SER A 106 -68.08 -42.68 -28.71
C SER A 106 -67.41 -41.40 -28.21
N GLN A 107 -66.13 -41.47 -27.83
CA GLN A 107 -65.27 -40.29 -27.75
C GLN A 107 -64.29 -40.30 -28.92
N ASN A 108 -64.57 -39.46 -29.92
CA ASN A 108 -63.62 -39.15 -30.98
C ASN A 108 -62.47 -38.31 -30.40
N TYR A 109 -61.29 -38.90 -30.22
CA TYR A 109 -60.06 -38.17 -29.94
C TYR A 109 -59.48 -37.66 -31.27
N ALA A 110 -59.67 -36.37 -31.56
CA ALA A 110 -58.97 -35.71 -32.65
C ALA A 110 -57.52 -35.43 -32.23
N ILE A 111 -56.55 -35.93 -33.00
CA ILE A 111 -55.13 -35.57 -32.84
C ILE A 111 -55.01 -34.06 -33.13
N PRO A 112 -54.51 -33.23 -32.19
CA PRO A 112 -54.32 -31.80 -32.43
C PRO A 112 -53.36 -31.60 -33.62
N LYS A 113 -53.72 -30.72 -34.55
CA LYS A 113 -52.78 -30.30 -35.62
C LYS A 113 -51.51 -29.75 -34.97
N PRO A 114 -50.31 -30.12 -35.45
CA PRO A 114 -49.06 -29.61 -34.88
C PRO A 114 -49.04 -28.08 -35.02
N SER A 115 -48.86 -27.38 -33.90
CA SER A 115 -48.73 -25.93 -33.89
C SER A 115 -47.50 -25.54 -34.73
N ALA A 116 -47.67 -24.63 -35.68
CA ALA A 116 -46.61 -24.03 -36.47
C ALA A 116 -45.74 -23.07 -35.63
N LYS A 117 -45.12 -23.60 -34.56
CA LYS A 117 -44.15 -22.84 -33.77
C LYS A 117 -42.80 -22.87 -34.49
N PRO A 118 -42.05 -21.75 -34.52
CA PRO A 118 -40.77 -21.69 -35.19
C PRO A 118 -39.81 -22.74 -34.62
N THR A 119 -39.25 -23.53 -35.53
CA THR A 119 -38.20 -24.52 -35.25
C THR A 119 -36.88 -23.80 -35.00
N GLY A 120 -36.47 -23.65 -33.73
CA GLY A 120 -35.14 -23.15 -33.39
C GLY A 120 -35.05 -22.48 -32.02
N VAL A 121 -33.85 -22.00 -31.70
CA VAL A 121 -33.60 -21.09 -30.56
C VAL A 121 -34.24 -19.74 -30.83
N ARG A 122 -34.89 -19.19 -29.81
CA ARG A 122 -35.62 -17.93 -29.86
C ARG A 122 -35.19 -17.03 -28.70
N TRP A 123 -34.89 -15.78 -29.01
CA TRP A 123 -34.76 -14.72 -28.01
C TRP A 123 -36.14 -14.17 -27.65
N LEU A 124 -36.44 -14.07 -26.35
CA LEU A 124 -37.63 -13.37 -25.86
C LEU A 124 -37.27 -11.91 -25.61
N ILE A 125 -38.01 -11.01 -26.25
CA ILE A 125 -37.80 -9.56 -26.09
C ILE A 125 -38.30 -9.08 -24.72
N GLU A 126 -37.89 -7.88 -24.31
CA GLU A 126 -38.34 -7.27 -23.07
C GLU A 126 -39.88 -7.22 -22.98
N GLY A 127 -40.41 -7.61 -21.81
CA GLY A 127 -41.85 -7.62 -21.54
C GLY A 127 -42.60 -8.85 -22.06
N GLU A 128 -41.97 -9.69 -22.90
CA GLU A 128 -42.57 -10.94 -23.34
C GLU A 128 -42.60 -11.98 -22.20
N SER A 129 -43.66 -12.79 -22.15
CA SER A 129 -43.86 -13.83 -21.11
C SER A 129 -43.97 -15.22 -21.73
N ILE A 130 -43.45 -16.23 -21.02
CA ILE A 130 -43.49 -17.63 -21.44
C ILE A 130 -43.82 -18.57 -20.28
N ASN A 131 -44.38 -19.74 -20.60
CA ASN A 131 -44.58 -20.81 -19.62
C ASN A 131 -43.55 -21.93 -19.84
N VAL A 132 -42.75 -22.23 -18.82
CA VAL A 132 -41.75 -23.32 -18.82
C VAL A 132 -41.97 -24.19 -17.60
N ALA A 133 -42.13 -25.51 -17.80
CA ALA A 133 -42.37 -26.49 -16.72
C ALA A 133 -43.50 -26.09 -15.74
N GLY A 134 -44.54 -25.40 -16.23
CA GLY A 134 -45.69 -24.95 -15.42
C GLY A 134 -45.47 -23.63 -14.67
N LEU A 135 -44.37 -22.91 -14.93
CA LEU A 135 -44.08 -21.60 -14.35
C LEU A 135 -44.23 -20.50 -15.40
N ALA A 136 -45.00 -19.46 -15.06
CA ALA A 136 -45.08 -18.25 -15.85
C ALA A 136 -43.86 -17.38 -15.58
N ILE A 137 -43.03 -17.17 -16.61
CA ILE A 137 -41.82 -16.37 -16.57
C ILE A 137 -42.10 -15.05 -17.30
N PRO A 138 -42.21 -13.92 -16.58
CA PRO A 138 -42.43 -12.61 -17.17
C PRO A 138 -41.11 -11.91 -17.54
N GLY A 139 -41.19 -10.88 -18.37
CA GLY A 139 -40.13 -9.87 -18.55
C GLY A 139 -39.12 -10.13 -19.68
N GLY A 140 -39.02 -11.36 -20.18
CA GLY A 140 -38.17 -11.72 -21.32
C GLY A 140 -36.67 -11.49 -21.07
N LEU A 141 -35.94 -11.10 -22.13
CA LEU A 141 -34.48 -10.99 -22.19
C LEU A 141 -33.74 -12.32 -22.01
N LEU A 142 -34.27 -13.39 -22.59
CA LEU A 142 -33.72 -14.74 -22.42
C LEU A 142 -33.79 -15.56 -23.70
N TYR A 143 -32.84 -16.48 -23.86
CA TYR A 143 -32.87 -17.47 -24.93
C TYR A 143 -33.64 -18.72 -24.49
N ILE A 144 -34.53 -19.21 -25.35
CA ILE A 144 -35.31 -20.43 -25.12
C ILE A 144 -35.36 -21.31 -26.36
N THR A 145 -35.44 -22.62 -26.14
CA THR A 145 -35.80 -23.61 -27.15
C THR A 145 -36.89 -24.56 -26.65
N GLU A 146 -37.87 -24.86 -27.49
CA GLU A 146 -38.94 -25.84 -27.21
C GLU A 146 -38.64 -27.24 -27.79
N ARG A 147 -37.49 -27.40 -28.44
CA ARG A 147 -36.99 -28.68 -28.97
C ARG A 147 -35.51 -28.82 -28.65
N ALA A 148 -35.04 -30.06 -28.49
CA ALA A 148 -33.61 -30.34 -28.43
C ALA A 148 -32.97 -29.82 -29.72
N THR A 149 -32.12 -28.81 -29.61
CA THR A 149 -31.36 -28.24 -30.73
C THR A 149 -29.88 -28.50 -30.52
N GLN A 150 -29.12 -28.48 -31.61
CA GLN A 150 -27.65 -28.42 -31.55
C GLN A 150 -27.14 -26.98 -31.40
N PHE A 151 -28.02 -26.01 -31.14
CA PHE A 151 -27.63 -24.61 -30.99
C PHE A 151 -26.63 -24.52 -29.85
N GLY A 152 -25.36 -24.30 -30.21
CA GLY A 152 -24.21 -24.36 -29.33
C GLY A 152 -24.35 -25.43 -28.26
N GLN A 153 -23.77 -26.62 -28.45
CA GLN A 153 -23.50 -27.54 -27.32
C GLN A 153 -22.86 -26.81 -26.11
N SER A 154 -22.36 -25.57 -26.32
CA SER A 154 -21.70 -24.64 -25.42
C SER A 154 -22.49 -23.43 -24.88
N GLU A 155 -23.73 -23.08 -25.28
CA GLU A 155 -24.36 -21.83 -24.79
C GLU A 155 -24.97 -22.01 -23.39
N PRO A 156 -24.37 -21.45 -22.32
CA PRO A 156 -24.77 -21.80 -20.96
C PRO A 156 -26.14 -21.22 -20.58
N SER A 157 -26.53 -20.07 -21.13
CA SER A 157 -27.75 -19.35 -20.75
C SER A 157 -29.04 -19.88 -21.40
N LEU A 158 -28.95 -20.83 -22.34
CA LEU A 158 -30.09 -21.28 -23.14
C LEU A 158 -31.05 -22.14 -22.30
N ILE A 159 -32.30 -21.67 -22.15
CA ILE A 159 -33.35 -22.44 -21.50
C ILE A 159 -33.88 -23.50 -22.48
N ASP A 160 -33.53 -24.76 -22.25
CA ASP A 160 -34.09 -25.90 -22.98
C ASP A 160 -35.32 -26.44 -22.24
N ALA A 161 -36.51 -26.13 -22.76
CA ALA A 161 -37.78 -26.52 -22.17
C ALA A 161 -38.06 -28.04 -22.24
N THR A 162 -37.20 -28.82 -22.93
CA THR A 162 -37.32 -30.29 -22.99
C THR A 162 -36.60 -30.99 -21.83
N LEU A 163 -35.73 -30.30 -21.08
CA LEU A 163 -34.99 -30.87 -19.97
C LEU A 163 -35.87 -31.07 -18.73
N ARG A 164 -35.51 -32.06 -17.91
CA ARG A 164 -36.25 -32.37 -16.68
C ARG A 164 -36.07 -31.25 -15.64
N VAL A 165 -37.20 -30.83 -15.07
CA VAL A 165 -37.30 -29.83 -13.99
C VAL A 165 -38.01 -30.46 -12.79
N ALA A 166 -37.51 -30.22 -11.58
CA ALA A 166 -38.14 -30.70 -10.35
C ALA A 166 -39.54 -30.06 -10.15
N ARG A 167 -40.46 -30.76 -9.48
CA ARG A 167 -41.85 -30.27 -9.30
C ARG A 167 -42.00 -29.39 -8.06
N SER A 168 -41.33 -29.76 -6.97
CA SER A 168 -41.39 -29.03 -5.70
C SER A 168 -40.71 -27.67 -5.80
N PRO A 169 -41.19 -26.64 -5.09
CA PRO A 169 -40.46 -25.40 -4.91
C PRO A 169 -39.09 -25.65 -4.26
N MET A 170 -38.05 -24.99 -4.76
CA MET A 170 -36.71 -25.00 -4.20
C MET A 170 -36.42 -23.71 -3.43
N ASN A 171 -35.46 -23.76 -2.51
CA ASN A 171 -34.88 -22.58 -1.87
C ASN A 171 -33.93 -21.87 -2.83
N LEU A 172 -34.09 -20.54 -3.00
CA LEU A 172 -33.31 -19.76 -3.97
C LEU A 172 -31.91 -19.39 -3.44
N THR A 173 -31.70 -19.38 -2.12
CA THR A 173 -30.42 -18.96 -1.52
C THR A 173 -29.45 -20.12 -1.32
N GLU A 174 -29.89 -21.36 -1.51
CA GLU A 174 -29.02 -22.53 -1.45
C GLU A 174 -28.23 -22.67 -2.75
N ARG A 175 -26.91 -22.83 -2.63
CA ARG A 175 -26.03 -23.11 -3.77
C ARG A 175 -26.32 -24.51 -4.30
N GLN A 176 -26.78 -24.59 -5.54
CA GLN A 176 -27.10 -25.85 -6.24
C GLN A 176 -26.36 -26.00 -7.57
N MET A 177 -25.45 -25.06 -7.87
CA MET A 177 -24.74 -24.99 -9.14
C MET A 177 -23.24 -24.81 -8.90
N PRO A 178 -22.40 -25.34 -9.82
CA PRO A 178 -20.98 -25.05 -9.81
C PRO A 178 -20.72 -23.57 -10.14
N TYR A 179 -19.48 -23.12 -9.93
CA TYR A 179 -19.11 -21.72 -10.15
C TYR A 179 -19.37 -21.21 -11.59
N TRP A 180 -19.19 -22.08 -12.59
CA TRP A 180 -19.50 -21.82 -14.01
C TRP A 180 -20.76 -22.57 -14.47
N PRO A 181 -21.98 -22.10 -14.17
CA PRO A 181 -23.20 -22.85 -14.43
C PRO A 181 -23.57 -22.88 -15.92
N SER A 182 -24.13 -24.00 -16.36
CA SER A 182 -24.82 -24.11 -17.65
C SER A 182 -26.20 -24.72 -17.44
N TYR A 183 -27.24 -24.09 -17.99
CA TYR A 183 -28.63 -24.54 -17.82
C TYR A 183 -28.81 -26.01 -18.23
N ARG A 184 -28.03 -26.44 -19.21
CA ARG A 184 -28.06 -27.81 -19.70
C ARG A 184 -27.42 -28.81 -18.74
N SER A 185 -26.33 -28.48 -18.06
CA SER A 185 -25.61 -29.41 -17.17
C SER A 185 -26.15 -29.45 -15.75
N ILE A 186 -26.81 -28.39 -15.28
CA ILE A 186 -27.32 -28.31 -13.90
C ILE A 186 -28.43 -29.33 -13.61
N THR A 187 -28.65 -29.64 -12.33
CA THR A 187 -29.62 -30.64 -11.89
C THR A 187 -31.08 -30.17 -12.14
N PRO A 188 -32.06 -31.09 -12.21
CA PRO A 188 -33.48 -30.72 -12.29
C PRO A 188 -33.96 -29.78 -11.17
N GLU A 189 -33.37 -29.90 -9.98
CA GLU A 189 -33.58 -29.07 -8.80
C GLU A 189 -33.05 -27.64 -9.04
N ALA A 190 -31.81 -27.51 -9.50
CA ALA A 190 -31.23 -26.22 -9.85
C ALA A 190 -31.99 -25.52 -10.99
N ARG A 191 -32.43 -26.27 -12.02
CA ARG A 191 -33.30 -25.71 -13.08
C ARG A 191 -34.61 -25.19 -12.49
N ARG A 192 -35.19 -25.91 -11.52
CA ARG A 192 -36.44 -25.50 -10.87
C ARG A 192 -36.25 -24.21 -10.08
N ALA A 193 -35.18 -24.09 -9.30
CA ALA A 193 -34.81 -22.88 -8.56
C ALA A 193 -34.57 -21.69 -9.50
N TYR A 194 -33.79 -21.88 -10.58
CA TYR A 194 -33.55 -20.84 -11.58
C TYR A 194 -34.85 -20.32 -12.21
N LEU A 195 -35.74 -21.23 -12.64
CA LEU A 195 -37.04 -20.84 -13.21
C LEU A 195 -37.96 -20.18 -12.18
N GLN A 196 -37.88 -20.52 -10.88
CA GLN A 196 -38.59 -19.80 -9.81
C GLN A 196 -38.08 -18.37 -9.66
N TRP A 197 -36.77 -18.18 -9.69
CA TRP A 197 -36.16 -16.86 -9.61
C TRP A 197 -36.57 -15.98 -10.79
N LEU A 198 -36.57 -16.53 -12.01
CA LEU A 198 -37.08 -15.85 -13.21
C LEU A 198 -38.58 -15.52 -13.09
N ALA A 199 -39.41 -16.47 -12.64
CA ALA A 199 -40.84 -16.26 -12.42
C ALA A 199 -41.12 -15.19 -11.33
N GLY A 200 -40.24 -15.08 -10.35
CA GLY A 200 -40.23 -14.02 -9.32
C GLY A 200 -39.78 -12.65 -9.82
N GLY A 201 -39.59 -12.48 -11.14
CA GLY A 201 -39.19 -11.24 -11.77
C GLY A 201 -37.74 -10.83 -11.48
N ARG A 202 -36.88 -11.77 -11.05
CA ARG A 202 -35.45 -11.52 -10.79
C ARG A 202 -35.22 -10.45 -9.70
N ARG A 203 -36.02 -10.52 -8.63
CA ARG A 203 -36.00 -9.56 -7.50
C ARG A 203 -35.69 -10.20 -6.15
N GLN A 204 -35.90 -11.50 -6.02
CA GLN A 204 -35.78 -12.21 -4.75
C GLN A 204 -34.32 -12.51 -4.44
N PRO A 205 -33.86 -12.43 -3.18
CA PRO A 205 -32.53 -12.90 -2.80
C PRO A 205 -32.31 -14.34 -3.31
N ALA A 206 -31.18 -14.57 -3.96
CA ALA A 206 -30.87 -15.82 -4.64
C ALA A 206 -29.36 -16.03 -4.72
N ASP A 207 -28.94 -17.29 -4.89
CA ASP A 207 -27.57 -17.65 -5.21
C ASP A 207 -27.08 -16.92 -6.47
N ALA A 208 -25.84 -16.43 -6.43
CA ALA A 208 -25.26 -15.62 -7.49
C ALA A 208 -25.19 -16.36 -8.83
N GLY A 209 -25.07 -17.69 -8.82
CA GLY A 209 -25.03 -18.50 -10.03
C GLY A 209 -26.29 -18.34 -10.89
N TYR A 210 -27.46 -18.11 -10.30
CA TYR A 210 -28.69 -17.85 -11.07
C TYR A 210 -28.64 -16.51 -11.80
N VAL A 211 -28.05 -15.50 -11.15
CA VAL A 211 -27.85 -14.17 -11.73
C VAL A 211 -26.84 -14.25 -12.88
N PHE A 212 -25.73 -14.97 -12.70
CA PHE A 212 -24.73 -15.21 -13.74
C PHE A 212 -25.30 -15.96 -14.94
N LEU A 213 -26.07 -17.03 -14.71
CA LEU A 213 -26.69 -17.82 -15.78
C LEU A 213 -27.61 -16.97 -16.67
N PHE A 214 -28.33 -16.03 -16.06
CA PHE A 214 -29.14 -15.05 -16.80
C PHE A 214 -28.27 -13.99 -17.50
N PHE A 215 -27.26 -13.46 -16.80
CA PHE A 215 -26.33 -12.47 -17.32
C PHE A 215 -25.57 -12.94 -18.57
N TYR A 216 -25.21 -14.22 -18.66
CA TYR A 216 -24.59 -14.81 -19.85
C TYR A 216 -25.41 -14.59 -21.13
N GLY A 217 -26.75 -14.64 -21.03
CA GLY A 217 -27.64 -14.40 -22.16
C GLY A 217 -27.65 -12.94 -22.58
N LEU A 218 -27.64 -12.01 -21.62
CA LEU A 218 -27.52 -10.57 -21.89
C LEU A 218 -26.20 -10.24 -22.58
N GLU A 219 -25.13 -10.85 -22.08
CA GLU A 219 -23.77 -10.68 -22.58
C GLU A 219 -23.65 -11.16 -24.02
N ARG A 220 -24.15 -12.36 -24.33
CA ARG A 220 -24.23 -12.87 -25.70
C ARG A 220 -25.03 -11.94 -26.61
N ARG A 221 -26.23 -11.51 -26.17
CA ARG A 221 -27.11 -10.67 -27.00
C ARG A 221 -26.44 -9.35 -27.38
N ALA A 222 -25.74 -8.74 -26.42
CA ALA A 222 -25.06 -7.47 -26.65
C ALA A 222 -23.74 -7.60 -27.42
N LEU A 223 -22.97 -8.67 -27.21
CA LEU A 223 -21.59 -8.78 -27.74
C LEU A 223 -21.45 -9.66 -28.98
N VAL A 224 -22.34 -10.64 -29.15
CA VAL A 224 -22.31 -11.59 -30.28
C VAL A 224 -23.39 -11.27 -31.30
N ASP A 225 -24.63 -11.06 -30.85
CA ASP A 225 -25.76 -10.85 -31.77
C ASP A 225 -25.78 -9.41 -32.32
N ALA A 226 -25.69 -8.39 -31.45
CA ALA A 226 -25.83 -6.98 -31.84
C ALA A 226 -24.87 -6.47 -32.94
N PRO A 227 -23.63 -6.98 -33.09
CA PRO A 227 -22.78 -6.62 -34.23
C PRO A 227 -23.35 -6.99 -35.60
N THR A 228 -24.21 -8.03 -35.68
CA THR A 228 -24.75 -8.55 -36.94
C THR A 228 -26.27 -8.42 -37.09
N ASP A 229 -27.00 -8.27 -35.97
CA ASP A 229 -28.45 -8.14 -35.91
C ASP A 229 -28.86 -6.71 -35.47
N PRO A 230 -29.46 -5.89 -36.36
CA PRO A 230 -29.95 -4.56 -36.00
C PRO A 230 -31.00 -4.55 -34.89
N GLN A 231 -31.80 -5.62 -34.74
CA GLN A 231 -32.79 -5.73 -33.67
C GLN A 231 -32.10 -5.92 -32.32
N ALA A 232 -31.13 -6.84 -32.24
CA ALA A 232 -30.30 -7.01 -31.05
C ALA A 232 -29.57 -5.71 -30.66
N LYS A 233 -29.10 -4.93 -31.65
CA LYS A 233 -28.49 -3.62 -31.40
C LYS A 233 -29.46 -2.60 -30.79
N ALA A 234 -30.72 -2.61 -31.22
CA ALA A 234 -31.76 -1.72 -30.67
C ALA A 234 -32.14 -2.09 -29.22
N GLU A 235 -31.85 -3.32 -28.78
CA GLU A 235 -32.13 -3.83 -27.43
C GLU A 235 -31.03 -3.49 -26.40
N ILE A 236 -29.85 -2.99 -26.85
CA ILE A 236 -28.73 -2.63 -25.96
C ILE A 236 -29.14 -1.71 -24.79
N PRO A 237 -29.94 -0.64 -24.98
CA PRO A 237 -30.37 0.21 -23.86
C PRO A 237 -31.18 -0.55 -22.80
N ALA A 238 -32.05 -1.46 -23.21
CA ALA A 238 -32.83 -2.29 -22.27
C ALA A 238 -31.93 -3.28 -21.51
N ILE A 239 -30.93 -3.87 -22.20
CA ILE A 239 -29.93 -4.74 -21.58
C ILE A 239 -29.13 -3.97 -20.51
N LYS A 240 -28.68 -2.75 -20.80
CA LYS A 240 -27.97 -1.91 -19.82
C LYS A 240 -28.81 -1.65 -18.58
N ALA A 241 -30.05 -1.20 -18.77
CA ALA A 241 -30.97 -0.92 -17.67
C ALA A 241 -31.20 -2.16 -16.80
N GLU A 242 -31.30 -3.35 -17.40
CA GLU A 242 -31.43 -4.60 -16.65
C GLU A 242 -30.16 -4.96 -15.87
N VAL A 243 -28.96 -4.77 -16.45
CA VAL A 243 -27.69 -5.01 -15.74
C VAL A 243 -27.50 -4.03 -14.58
N GLU A 244 -27.80 -2.75 -14.78
CA GLU A 244 -27.79 -1.74 -13.70
C GLU A 244 -28.78 -2.09 -12.58
N ARG A 245 -29.97 -2.58 -12.94
CA ARG A 245 -30.97 -3.05 -11.97
C ARG A 245 -30.46 -4.27 -11.19
N LEU A 246 -29.81 -5.22 -11.85
CA LEU A 246 -29.21 -6.38 -11.18
C LEU A 246 -28.04 -5.98 -10.28
N LEU A 247 -27.20 -5.03 -10.70
CA LEU A 247 -26.14 -4.44 -9.87
C LEU A 247 -26.73 -3.82 -8.60
N GLY A 248 -27.85 -3.11 -8.70
CA GLY A 248 -28.53 -2.55 -7.53
C GLY A 248 -29.10 -3.59 -6.55
N LEU A 249 -29.32 -4.83 -6.99
CA LEU A 249 -29.88 -5.91 -6.17
C LEU A 249 -28.83 -6.91 -5.66
N TYR A 250 -27.78 -7.17 -6.45
CA TYR A 250 -26.78 -8.21 -6.20
C TYR A 250 -25.35 -7.67 -6.20
N GLY A 251 -25.15 -6.35 -6.21
CA GLY A 251 -23.84 -5.69 -6.24
C GLY A 251 -22.99 -5.87 -4.98
N ASP A 252 -23.57 -6.40 -3.90
CA ASP A 252 -22.83 -6.83 -2.71
C ASP A 252 -21.94 -8.05 -3.02
N ASN A 253 -22.28 -8.86 -4.03
CA ASN A 253 -21.41 -9.91 -4.53
C ASN A 253 -20.28 -9.30 -5.36
N ASN A 254 -19.05 -9.36 -4.86
CA ASN A 254 -17.87 -8.76 -5.49
C ASN A 254 -17.64 -9.25 -6.93
N SER A 255 -17.81 -10.55 -7.19
CA SER A 255 -17.62 -11.15 -8.51
C SER A 255 -18.63 -10.60 -9.52
N PHE A 256 -19.92 -10.65 -9.18
CA PHE A 256 -20.96 -10.12 -10.07
C PHE A 256 -20.79 -8.62 -10.30
N ARG A 257 -20.47 -7.86 -9.24
CA ARG A 257 -20.19 -6.41 -9.34
C ARG A 257 -19.08 -6.12 -10.35
N SER A 258 -17.97 -6.86 -10.28
CA SER A 258 -16.85 -6.68 -11.20
C SER A 258 -17.25 -6.97 -12.66
N TYR A 259 -17.83 -8.15 -12.94
CA TYR A 259 -18.23 -8.52 -14.30
C TYR A 259 -19.27 -7.55 -14.90
N ALA A 260 -20.33 -7.22 -14.15
CA ALA A 260 -21.38 -6.33 -14.62
C ALA A 260 -20.87 -4.90 -14.86
N THR A 261 -19.99 -4.37 -14.00
CA THR A 261 -19.39 -3.05 -14.20
C THR A 261 -18.49 -3.01 -15.44
N ARG A 262 -17.65 -4.04 -15.63
CA ARG A 262 -16.80 -4.17 -16.82
C ARG A 262 -17.60 -4.30 -18.11
N PHE A 263 -18.71 -5.03 -18.06
CA PHE A 263 -19.63 -5.19 -19.19
C PHE A 263 -20.26 -3.87 -19.61
N LEU A 264 -20.80 -3.11 -18.66
CA LEU A 264 -21.38 -1.78 -18.93
C LEU A 264 -20.33 -0.86 -19.55
N ALA A 265 -19.14 -0.78 -18.95
CA ALA A 265 -18.02 0.00 -19.48
C ALA A 265 -17.65 -0.40 -20.91
N HIS A 266 -17.63 -1.71 -21.21
CA HIS A 266 -17.31 -2.21 -22.54
C HIS A 266 -18.39 -1.86 -23.58
N ILE A 267 -19.67 -1.92 -23.25
CA ILE A 267 -20.73 -1.54 -24.20
C ILE A 267 -20.72 -0.01 -24.44
N ASP A 268 -20.33 0.77 -23.45
CA ASP A 268 -20.17 2.23 -23.59
C ASP A 268 -18.96 2.66 -24.44
N THR A 269 -18.04 1.75 -24.78
CA THR A 269 -16.88 2.02 -25.66
C THR A 269 -17.25 2.63 -27.00
N GLY A 270 -18.44 2.33 -27.53
CA GLY A 270 -18.94 2.91 -28.78
C GLY A 270 -19.05 4.45 -28.76
N SER A 271 -18.97 5.04 -27.57
CA SER A 271 -19.09 6.48 -27.30
C SER A 271 -17.80 7.04 -26.68
N VAL A 272 -16.63 6.75 -27.25
CA VAL A 272 -15.37 7.41 -26.83
C VAL A 272 -15.54 8.92 -26.92
N GLN A 273 -15.62 9.58 -25.76
CA GLN A 273 -15.66 11.03 -25.70
C GLN A 273 -14.31 11.59 -26.17
N PRO A 274 -14.29 12.46 -27.20
CA PRO A 274 -13.07 13.14 -27.60
C PRO A 274 -12.52 13.96 -26.44
N GLN A 275 -11.20 13.97 -26.28
CA GLN A 275 -10.49 14.77 -25.27
C GLN A 275 -10.97 14.56 -23.83
N SER A 276 -11.28 13.31 -23.46
CA SER A 276 -11.71 12.94 -22.11
C SER A 276 -10.69 13.32 -21.03
N TYR A 277 -9.42 13.46 -21.43
CA TYR A 277 -8.34 13.92 -20.56
C TYR A 277 -8.47 15.36 -20.05
N MET A 278 -9.37 16.17 -20.62
CA MET A 278 -9.63 17.54 -20.14
C MET A 278 -10.43 17.57 -18.84
N SER A 279 -11.14 16.50 -18.52
CA SER A 279 -11.76 16.30 -17.21
C SER A 279 -10.77 15.68 -16.23
N GLU A 280 -11.05 15.79 -14.92
CA GLU A 280 -10.30 15.02 -13.93
C GLU A 280 -10.52 13.51 -14.13
N PRO A 281 -9.50 12.67 -13.86
CA PRO A 281 -9.69 11.23 -13.89
C PRO A 281 -10.81 10.82 -12.92
N GLY A 282 -11.75 10.00 -13.39
CA GLY A 282 -12.81 9.46 -12.54
C GLY A 282 -12.27 8.57 -11.42
N ALA A 283 -13.14 8.18 -10.48
CA ALA A 283 -12.77 7.23 -9.43
C ALA A 283 -12.27 5.92 -10.06
N ILE A 284 -11.03 5.55 -9.74
CA ILE A 284 -10.40 4.34 -10.28
C ILE A 284 -10.68 3.22 -9.30
N SER A 285 -11.57 2.31 -9.69
CA SER A 285 -11.58 0.97 -9.12
C SER A 285 -10.35 0.24 -9.65
N ALA A 286 -9.39 -0.04 -8.77
CA ALA A 286 -8.25 -0.88 -9.10
C ALA A 286 -8.72 -2.33 -9.24
N ASP A 287 -9.32 -2.66 -10.39
CA ASP A 287 -9.48 -4.05 -10.80
C ASP A 287 -8.07 -4.56 -11.11
N GLY A 288 -7.47 -5.29 -10.16
CA GLY A 288 -6.02 -5.49 -10.02
C GLY A 288 -5.24 -6.13 -11.18
N TYR A 289 -5.89 -6.45 -12.29
CA TYR A 289 -5.29 -7.20 -13.40
C TYR A 289 -5.06 -6.37 -14.68
N GLU A 290 -5.80 -5.27 -14.89
CA GLU A 290 -5.65 -4.44 -16.09
C GLU A 290 -5.95 -2.96 -15.82
N LEU A 291 -5.29 -2.07 -16.57
CA LEU A 291 -5.61 -0.65 -16.56
C LEU A 291 -7.04 -0.39 -17.02
N PRO A 292 -7.85 0.39 -16.28
CA PRO A 292 -9.20 0.75 -16.69
C PRO A 292 -9.26 1.33 -18.09
N MET A 293 -10.27 0.93 -18.86
CA MET A 293 -10.50 1.40 -20.23
C MET A 293 -10.45 2.93 -20.34
N SER A 294 -11.20 3.63 -19.48
CA SER A 294 -11.35 5.08 -19.52
C SER A 294 -9.99 5.78 -19.41
N LEU A 295 -9.12 5.25 -18.55
CA LEU A 295 -7.75 5.69 -18.38
C LEU A 295 -6.90 5.41 -19.62
N ARG A 296 -6.93 4.19 -20.19
CA ARG A 296 -6.17 3.86 -21.41
C ARG A 296 -6.57 4.75 -22.60
N VAL A 297 -7.86 5.03 -22.75
CA VAL A 297 -8.39 5.92 -23.80
C VAL A 297 -7.89 7.35 -23.60
N ALA A 298 -7.99 7.91 -22.38
CA ALA A 298 -7.51 9.25 -22.08
C ALA A 298 -5.99 9.39 -22.32
N LEU A 299 -5.19 8.40 -21.90
CA LEU A 299 -3.74 8.36 -22.13
C LEU A 299 -3.41 8.28 -23.64
N GLY A 300 -4.16 7.49 -24.40
CA GLY A 300 -4.03 7.42 -25.86
C GLY A 300 -4.33 8.76 -26.54
N GLN A 301 -5.40 9.43 -26.13
CA GLN A 301 -5.75 10.78 -26.63
C GLN A 301 -4.69 11.82 -26.27
N MET A 302 -4.18 11.81 -25.04
CA MET A 302 -3.07 12.68 -24.63
C MET A 302 -1.83 12.50 -25.51
N ALA A 303 -1.49 11.26 -25.88
CA ALA A 303 -0.39 10.98 -26.78
C ALA A 303 -0.64 11.50 -28.21
N VAL A 304 -1.88 11.37 -28.73
CA VAL A 304 -2.28 11.91 -30.04
C VAL A 304 -2.18 13.43 -30.06
N ASP A 305 -2.77 14.09 -29.06
CA ASP A 305 -2.89 15.54 -28.98
C ASP A 305 -1.61 16.21 -28.44
N LYS A 306 -0.59 15.41 -28.08
CA LYS A 306 0.65 15.84 -27.40
C LYS A 306 0.38 16.64 -26.13
N TYR A 307 -0.74 16.35 -25.47
CA TYR A 307 -1.09 16.93 -24.19
C TYR A 307 -0.22 16.28 -23.10
N PRO A 308 0.58 17.05 -22.33
CA PRO A 308 1.44 16.46 -21.31
C PRO A 308 0.64 15.79 -20.19
N LEU A 309 1.08 14.61 -19.76
CA LEU A 309 0.57 13.91 -18.59
C LEU A 309 0.76 14.81 -17.35
N ASN A 310 -0.35 15.18 -16.73
CA ASN A 310 -0.39 16.04 -15.55
C ASN A 310 -0.37 15.20 -14.24
N PRO A 311 -0.18 15.83 -13.06
CA PRO A 311 -0.09 15.12 -11.79
C PRO A 311 -1.32 14.26 -11.45
N GLY A 312 -2.53 14.72 -11.80
CA GLY A 312 -3.78 14.00 -11.53
C GLY A 312 -3.86 12.69 -12.32
N TRP A 313 -3.64 12.76 -13.63
CA TRP A 313 -3.63 11.59 -14.50
C TRP A 313 -2.42 10.66 -14.24
N ALA A 314 -1.28 11.20 -13.83
CA ALA A 314 -0.12 10.41 -13.42
C ALA A 314 -0.40 9.59 -12.15
N LEU A 315 -1.04 10.19 -11.15
CA LEU A 315 -1.46 9.49 -9.94
C LEU A 315 -2.49 8.40 -10.27
N ALA A 316 -3.49 8.74 -11.09
CA ALA A 316 -4.47 7.80 -11.58
C ALA A 316 -3.84 6.57 -12.22
N TRP A 317 -2.86 6.78 -13.11
CA TRP A 317 -2.11 5.69 -13.71
C TRP A 317 -1.30 4.90 -12.68
N ALA A 318 -0.57 5.56 -11.79
CA ALA A 318 0.21 4.86 -10.76
C ALA A 318 -0.64 3.95 -9.84
N LEU A 319 -1.85 4.38 -9.50
CA LEU A 319 -2.77 3.60 -8.66
C LEU A 319 -3.43 2.44 -9.41
N ALA A 320 -3.62 2.57 -10.73
CA ALA A 320 -4.34 1.59 -11.55
C ALA A 320 -3.43 0.55 -12.24
N GLU A 321 -2.14 0.85 -12.41
CA GLU A 321 -1.20 -0.01 -13.13
C GLU A 321 -0.82 -1.25 -12.30
N PRO A 322 -1.12 -2.48 -12.77
CA PRO A 322 -0.76 -3.70 -12.04
C PRO A 322 0.75 -3.87 -11.85
N ASN A 323 1.53 -3.45 -12.84
CA ASN A 323 2.99 -3.59 -12.84
C ASN A 323 3.74 -2.50 -12.07
N ILE A 324 3.02 -1.68 -11.28
CA ILE A 324 3.62 -0.74 -10.34
C ILE A 324 3.49 -1.34 -8.94
N SER A 325 4.64 -1.55 -8.29
CA SER A 325 4.68 -2.10 -6.93
C SER A 325 4.17 -1.06 -5.95
N ARG A 326 2.98 -1.29 -5.40
CA ARG A 326 2.34 -0.45 -4.39
C ARG A 326 2.53 -1.08 -3.01
N ARG A 327 3.50 -0.57 -2.25
CA ARG A 327 3.69 -0.97 -0.86
C ARG A 327 2.56 -0.45 0.03
N THR A 328 2.47 -0.98 1.24
CA THR A 328 1.42 -0.67 2.23
C THR A 328 1.15 0.83 2.49
N PRO A 329 2.13 1.76 2.42
CA PRO A 329 1.82 3.19 2.57
C PRO A 329 0.82 3.73 1.55
N VAL A 330 0.77 3.17 0.33
CA VAL A 330 -0.16 3.61 -0.72
C VAL A 330 -1.62 3.37 -0.33
N THR A 331 -1.91 2.23 0.32
CA THR A 331 -3.28 1.85 0.72
C THR A 331 -3.65 2.38 2.10
N ARG A 332 -2.70 2.41 3.04
CA ARG A 332 -2.96 2.87 4.42
C ARG A 332 -3.01 4.39 4.55
N CYS A 333 -2.29 5.12 3.70
CA CYS A 333 -2.18 6.58 3.76
C CYS A 333 -2.54 7.22 2.40
N PRO A 334 -3.74 6.96 1.83
CA PRO A 334 -4.04 7.28 0.44
C PRO A 334 -4.02 8.80 0.18
N GLU A 335 -4.48 9.61 1.13
CA GLU A 335 -4.51 11.07 0.99
C GLU A 335 -3.12 11.69 1.03
N GLN A 336 -2.29 11.28 2.00
CA GLN A 336 -0.92 11.75 2.14
C GLN A 336 -0.07 11.30 0.95
N PHE A 337 -0.25 10.05 0.49
CA PHE A 337 0.39 9.54 -0.71
C PHE A 337 -0.01 10.34 -1.95
N ALA A 338 -1.30 10.60 -2.16
CA ALA A 338 -1.78 11.37 -3.30
C ALA A 338 -1.19 12.79 -3.33
N ALA A 339 -1.14 13.47 -2.18
CA ALA A 339 -0.56 14.80 -2.05
C ALA A 339 0.95 14.81 -2.35
N LEU A 340 1.69 13.88 -1.73
CA LEU A 340 3.13 13.76 -1.92
C LEU A 340 3.49 13.39 -3.36
N PHE A 341 2.78 12.42 -3.94
CA PHE A 341 2.99 11.98 -5.31
C PHE A 341 2.78 13.12 -6.32
N LYS A 342 1.69 13.88 -6.19
CA LYS A 342 1.41 15.01 -7.09
C LYS A 342 2.50 16.08 -6.99
N ASN A 343 2.97 16.37 -5.77
CA ASN A 343 4.03 17.34 -5.53
C ASN A 343 5.38 16.87 -6.12
N GLU A 344 5.79 15.63 -5.86
CA GLU A 344 7.04 15.08 -6.39
C GLU A 344 7.01 14.94 -7.92
N PHE A 345 5.87 14.54 -8.48
CA PHE A 345 5.69 14.54 -9.94
C PHE A 345 5.84 15.95 -10.52
N ALA A 346 5.20 16.96 -9.94
CA ALA A 346 5.28 18.34 -10.42
C ALA A 346 6.68 18.94 -10.29
N LYS A 347 7.43 18.60 -9.21
CA LYS A 347 8.83 19.00 -9.04
C LYS A 347 9.73 18.36 -10.11
N ARG A 348 9.57 17.05 -10.36
CA ARG A 348 10.42 16.29 -11.29
C ARG A 348 10.08 16.56 -12.76
N TYR A 349 8.80 16.82 -13.05
CA TYR A 349 8.29 17.10 -14.39
C TYR A 349 7.43 18.37 -14.39
N PRO A 350 8.04 19.57 -14.31
CA PRO A 350 7.30 20.84 -14.24
C PRO A 350 6.36 21.09 -15.43
N ASN A 351 6.71 20.58 -16.60
CA ASN A 351 5.92 20.69 -17.83
C ASN A 351 5.10 19.41 -18.14
N GLY A 352 5.01 18.47 -17.20
CA GLY A 352 4.42 17.15 -17.39
C GLY A 352 5.26 16.22 -18.28
N ILE A 353 4.72 15.04 -18.58
CA ILE A 353 5.36 14.04 -19.47
C ILE A 353 4.58 13.96 -20.77
N VAL A 354 5.22 14.32 -21.90
CA VAL A 354 4.62 14.08 -23.22
C VAL A 354 4.68 12.58 -23.52
N LEU A 355 3.51 11.96 -23.72
CA LEU A 355 3.39 10.53 -23.97
C LEU A 355 3.76 10.18 -25.41
N PRO A 356 4.49 9.09 -25.65
CA PRO A 356 4.89 8.68 -26.99
C PRO A 356 3.69 8.10 -27.77
N GLN A 357 3.60 8.44 -29.05
CA GLN A 357 2.75 7.71 -30.00
C GLN A 357 3.49 6.46 -30.47
N ASN A 358 3.25 5.34 -29.81
CA ASN A 358 3.82 4.06 -30.22
C ASN A 358 3.06 3.46 -31.40
N LYS A 359 3.62 2.42 -32.02
CA LYS A 359 3.00 1.72 -33.16
C LYS A 359 1.87 0.77 -32.74
N THR A 360 1.77 0.47 -31.44
CA THR A 360 0.76 -0.43 -30.89
C THR A 360 -0.56 0.31 -30.77
N LYS A 361 -1.56 -0.09 -31.55
CA LYS A 361 -2.91 0.48 -31.44
C LYS A 361 -3.59 -0.02 -30.17
N LEU A 362 -4.32 0.87 -29.50
CA LEU A 362 -5.15 0.55 -28.35
C LEU A 362 -6.23 -0.44 -28.78
N LYS A 363 -6.14 -1.64 -28.22
CA LYS A 363 -7.16 -2.67 -28.32
C LYS A 363 -7.73 -2.92 -26.95
N ILE A 364 -9.04 -3.03 -26.89
CA ILE A 364 -9.72 -3.38 -25.65
C ILE A 364 -10.30 -4.76 -25.80
N ALA A 365 -9.84 -5.64 -24.94
CA ALA A 365 -10.42 -6.95 -24.72
C ALA A 365 -11.48 -6.82 -23.62
N TYR A 366 -12.57 -7.55 -23.79
CA TYR A 366 -13.54 -7.77 -22.73
C TYR A 366 -13.56 -9.26 -22.44
N ARG A 367 -13.34 -9.64 -21.18
CA ARG A 367 -13.42 -11.03 -20.73
C ARG A 367 -14.86 -11.29 -20.29
N PRO A 368 -15.61 -12.13 -21.03
CA PRO A 368 -16.99 -12.42 -20.67
C PRO A 368 -17.08 -13.18 -19.35
N ALA A 369 -18.21 -13.04 -18.66
CA ALA A 369 -18.54 -13.93 -17.56
C ALA A 369 -18.93 -15.32 -18.09
N SER A 370 -19.50 -15.43 -19.28
CA SER A 370 -19.80 -16.74 -19.86
C SER A 370 -18.55 -17.42 -20.42
N ALA A 371 -18.18 -18.59 -19.89
CA ALA A 371 -17.10 -19.41 -20.43
C ALA A 371 -17.35 -19.88 -21.89
N GLY A 372 -18.62 -19.84 -22.33
CA GLY A 372 -19.00 -20.15 -23.71
C GLY A 372 -18.74 -19.02 -24.71
N LEU A 373 -18.31 -17.83 -24.25
CA LEU A 373 -18.08 -16.66 -25.06
C LEU A 373 -16.58 -16.32 -25.14
N SER A 374 -16.11 -16.09 -26.37
CA SER A 374 -14.79 -15.52 -26.62
C SER A 374 -14.97 -14.28 -27.48
N ILE A 375 -14.68 -13.10 -26.91
CA ILE A 375 -14.84 -11.81 -27.57
C ILE A 375 -13.46 -11.32 -28.03
N PRO A 376 -13.23 -11.17 -29.35
CA PRO A 376 -11.96 -10.68 -29.85
C PRO A 376 -11.75 -9.22 -29.41
N ALA A 377 -10.51 -8.87 -29.08
CA ALA A 377 -10.16 -7.50 -28.73
C ALA A 377 -10.44 -6.55 -29.91
N VAL A 378 -11.15 -5.46 -29.64
CA VAL A 378 -11.55 -4.46 -30.64
C VAL A 378 -10.62 -3.26 -30.58
N ALA A 379 -10.18 -2.77 -31.74
CA ALA A 379 -9.38 -1.55 -31.81
C ALA A 379 -10.24 -0.32 -31.51
N VAL A 380 -9.73 0.58 -30.69
CA VAL A 380 -10.39 1.86 -30.35
C VAL A 380 -9.86 2.95 -31.27
N GLY A 381 -10.44 3.03 -32.47
CA GLY A 381 -10.00 3.96 -33.51
C GLY A 381 -8.50 3.79 -33.84
N ASP A 382 -7.80 4.92 -33.96
CA ASP A 382 -6.35 4.99 -34.20
C ASP A 382 -5.55 5.40 -32.96
N LEU A 383 -6.12 5.26 -31.76
CA LEU A 383 -5.42 5.63 -30.53
C LEU A 383 -4.23 4.70 -30.26
N PRO A 384 -3.08 5.23 -29.82
CA PRO A 384 -1.94 4.42 -29.38
C PRO A 384 -2.19 3.82 -27.99
N ASP A 385 -1.69 2.60 -27.75
CA ASP A 385 -1.70 1.96 -26.45
C ASP A 385 -0.46 2.37 -25.64
N VAL A 386 -0.52 3.49 -24.94
CA VAL A 386 0.64 4.05 -24.22
C VAL A 386 1.17 3.09 -23.14
N ALA A 387 0.28 2.31 -22.52
CA ALA A 387 0.63 1.35 -21.47
C ALA A 387 1.47 0.17 -21.97
N ALA A 388 1.45 -0.11 -23.29
CA ALA A 388 2.30 -1.13 -23.89
C ALA A 388 3.81 -0.82 -23.81
N THR A 389 4.18 0.40 -23.43
CA THR A 389 5.59 0.78 -23.21
C THR A 389 5.89 0.99 -21.73
N SER A 390 6.99 0.41 -21.27
CA SER A 390 7.43 0.50 -19.86
C SER A 390 8.02 1.86 -19.47
N GLY A 391 8.37 2.72 -20.44
CA GLY A 391 9.13 3.95 -20.17
C GLY A 391 8.45 4.91 -19.21
N THR A 392 7.16 5.20 -19.39
CA THR A 392 6.41 6.08 -18.47
C THR A 392 6.11 5.37 -17.15
N ARG A 393 5.72 4.09 -17.20
CA ARG A 393 5.51 3.26 -16.01
C ARG A 393 6.72 3.27 -15.07
N ASN A 394 7.92 3.04 -15.59
CA ASN A 394 9.15 3.05 -14.79
C ASN A 394 9.42 4.42 -14.16
N LYS A 395 9.07 5.53 -14.85
CA LYS A 395 9.17 6.88 -14.27
C LYS A 395 8.19 7.08 -13.12
N LEU A 396 6.97 6.54 -13.23
CA LEU A 396 5.98 6.61 -12.17
C LEU A 396 6.39 5.73 -10.98
N GLN A 397 6.89 4.52 -11.24
CA GLN A 397 7.39 3.59 -10.21
C GLN A 397 8.42 4.26 -9.28
N VAL A 398 9.38 5.01 -9.82
CA VAL A 398 10.37 5.75 -9.01
C VAL A 398 9.70 6.75 -8.07
N ILE A 399 8.68 7.48 -8.54
CA ILE A 399 7.96 8.44 -7.70
C ILE A 399 7.14 7.70 -6.64
N VAL A 400 6.51 6.57 -6.98
CA VAL A 400 5.81 5.73 -6.01
C VAL A 400 6.76 5.27 -4.92
N GLU A 401 7.93 4.75 -5.28
CA GLU A 401 8.97 4.32 -4.34
C GLU A 401 9.42 5.45 -3.41
N ASP A 402 9.79 6.61 -3.97
CA ASP A 402 10.20 7.79 -3.21
C ASP A 402 9.11 8.22 -2.20
N CYS A 403 7.86 8.28 -2.64
CA CYS A 403 6.73 8.61 -1.77
C CYS A 403 6.50 7.57 -0.68
N THR A 404 6.57 6.28 -1.02
CA THR A 404 6.40 5.21 -0.03
C THR A 404 7.51 5.18 1.01
N ASN A 405 8.74 5.51 0.63
CA ASN A 405 9.87 5.59 1.57
C ASN A 405 9.69 6.71 2.58
N VAL A 406 9.23 7.89 2.13
CA VAL A 406 8.90 9.02 3.03
C VAL A 406 7.76 8.66 3.98
N LEU A 407 6.75 7.94 3.50
CA LEU A 407 5.56 7.60 4.28
C LEU A 407 5.70 6.31 5.13
N ASP A 408 6.79 5.56 5.00
CA ASP A 408 6.94 4.23 5.64
C ASP A 408 6.82 4.31 7.17
N ALA A 409 7.49 5.28 7.80
CA ALA A 409 7.44 5.47 9.25
C ALA A 409 6.02 5.81 9.74
N TYR A 410 5.33 6.71 9.03
CA TYR A 410 3.94 7.09 9.33
C TYR A 410 2.97 5.91 9.13
N SER A 411 3.10 5.19 8.01
CA SER A 411 2.28 4.02 7.70
C SER A 411 2.45 2.92 8.75
N ARG A 412 3.68 2.65 9.21
CA ARG A 412 3.93 1.69 10.30
C ARG A 412 3.33 2.14 11.63
N TYR A 413 3.35 3.45 11.91
CA TYR A 413 2.72 4.00 13.11
C TYR A 413 1.21 3.79 13.07
N LEU A 414 0.54 4.12 11.97
CA LEU A 414 -0.89 3.89 11.77
C LEU A 414 -1.27 2.42 11.85
N GLY A 415 -0.43 1.53 11.31
CA GLY A 415 -0.65 0.08 11.42
C GLY A 415 -0.69 -0.43 12.86
N ARG A 416 -0.03 0.27 13.81
CA ARG A 416 -0.07 -0.04 15.25
C ARG A 416 -1.12 0.78 16.00
N ASN A 417 -1.48 1.96 15.50
CA ASN A 417 -2.39 2.90 16.15
C ASN A 417 -3.38 3.47 15.11
N PRO A 418 -4.44 2.71 14.73
CA PRO A 418 -5.34 3.10 13.65
C PRO A 418 -6.06 4.44 13.89
N ASP A 419 -6.45 4.71 15.13
CA ASP A 419 -7.25 5.89 15.50
C ASP A 419 -6.41 7.13 15.87
N ALA A 420 -5.07 7.04 15.80
CA ALA A 420 -4.16 8.09 16.29
C ALA A 420 -3.44 8.85 15.16
N GLY A 421 -4.02 8.87 13.95
CA GLY A 421 -3.35 9.40 12.75
C GLY A 421 -3.03 10.90 12.76
N ASP A 422 -3.77 11.68 13.55
CA ASP A 422 -3.58 13.12 13.73
C ASP A 422 -2.88 13.48 15.05
N SER A 423 -2.41 12.48 15.82
CA SER A 423 -1.64 12.73 17.03
C SER A 423 -0.27 13.32 16.71
N LEU A 424 0.30 14.08 17.66
CA LEU A 424 1.65 14.62 17.52
C LEU A 424 2.67 13.54 17.14
N GLU A 425 2.59 12.37 17.79
CA GLU A 425 3.46 11.23 17.56
C GLU A 425 3.43 10.73 16.11
N ALA A 426 2.25 10.79 15.49
CA ALA A 426 2.01 10.38 14.11
C ALA A 426 2.51 11.45 13.14
N ILE A 427 2.08 12.71 13.30
CA ILE A 427 2.43 13.80 12.37
C ILE A 427 3.94 14.09 12.39
N LEU A 428 4.64 13.84 13.50
CA LEU A 428 6.11 13.93 13.54
C LEU A 428 6.83 12.89 12.65
N GLN A 429 6.14 11.85 12.18
CA GLN A 429 6.66 10.91 11.17
C GLN A 429 6.53 11.44 9.75
N LEU A 430 5.83 12.57 9.55
CA LEU A 430 5.58 13.18 8.26
C LEU A 430 6.45 14.44 8.07
N PRO A 431 6.86 14.75 6.83
CA PRO A 431 7.33 16.08 6.47
C PRO A 431 6.29 17.15 6.86
N THR A 432 6.76 18.33 7.28
CA THR A 432 5.88 19.41 7.77
C THR A 432 4.91 19.90 6.69
N GLU A 433 5.24 19.74 5.41
CA GLU A 433 4.38 20.03 4.27
C GLU A 433 3.15 19.12 4.20
N LEU A 434 3.20 17.94 4.81
CA LEU A 434 2.10 16.97 4.85
C LEU A 434 1.33 16.97 6.18
N TRP A 435 1.69 17.85 7.13
CA TRP A 435 0.95 17.95 8.39
C TRP A 435 -0.51 18.35 8.16
N PRO A 436 -1.43 17.91 9.04
CA PRO A 436 -2.82 18.36 9.04
C PRO A 436 -2.93 19.88 9.09
N ALA A 437 -3.99 20.43 8.50
CA ALA A 437 -4.20 21.89 8.43
C ALA A 437 -4.21 22.54 9.83
N GLU A 438 -4.79 21.88 10.81
CA GLU A 438 -4.85 22.33 12.21
C GLU A 438 -3.46 22.42 12.85
N ALA A 439 -2.62 21.40 12.66
CA ALA A 439 -1.25 21.39 13.17
C ALA A 439 -0.38 22.46 12.50
N LYS A 440 -0.57 22.68 11.19
CA LYS A 440 0.10 23.79 10.47
C LYS A 440 -0.33 25.14 11.00
N ALA A 441 -1.62 25.33 11.25
CA ALA A 441 -2.16 26.57 11.81
C ALA A 441 -1.62 26.85 13.23
N GLU A 442 -1.54 25.84 14.10
CA GLU A 442 -0.90 25.99 15.42
C GLU A 442 0.58 26.38 15.29
N LEU A 443 1.31 25.75 14.37
CA LEU A 443 2.72 26.08 14.12
C LEU A 443 2.90 27.52 13.62
N GLU A 444 2.04 27.99 12.71
CA GLU A 444 2.03 29.38 12.23
C GLU A 444 1.63 30.38 13.32
N GLN A 445 0.68 30.02 14.19
CA GLN A 445 0.33 30.86 15.34
C GLN A 445 1.49 30.98 16.33
N LEU A 446 2.23 29.89 16.58
CA LEU A 446 3.43 29.94 17.40
C LEU A 446 4.50 30.83 16.75
N GLU A 447 4.75 30.69 15.45
CA GLU A 447 5.69 31.54 14.70
C GLU A 447 5.35 33.03 14.84
N GLN A 448 4.08 33.41 14.66
CA GLN A 448 3.64 34.79 14.78
C GLN A 448 3.79 35.36 16.19
N ARG A 449 3.43 34.59 17.23
CA ARG A 449 3.53 35.04 18.62
C ARG A 449 4.97 35.20 19.06
N VAL A 450 5.82 34.24 18.67
CA VAL A 450 7.26 34.22 18.99
C VAL A 450 8.01 35.37 18.31
N GLY A 451 7.53 35.85 17.15
CA GLY A 451 8.10 37.02 16.47
C GLY A 451 8.00 38.34 17.27
N GLY A 452 7.16 38.40 18.30
CA GLY A 452 7.00 39.57 19.18
C GLY A 452 7.67 39.45 20.55
N GLU A 453 7.72 38.25 21.13
CA GLU A 453 8.22 38.01 22.49
C GLU A 453 8.62 36.55 22.74
N THR A 454 9.40 36.31 23.80
CA THR A 454 9.68 34.94 24.29
C THR A 454 8.45 34.39 25.02
N ILE A 455 7.99 33.21 24.63
CA ILE A 455 6.83 32.56 25.23
C ILE A 455 7.30 31.45 26.17
N CYS A 456 6.90 31.51 27.44
CA CYS A 456 7.18 30.46 28.42
C CYS A 456 5.92 29.65 28.76
N MET A 457 5.97 28.34 28.56
CA MET A 457 4.86 27.40 28.80
C MET A 457 5.38 26.06 29.28
N SER A 458 4.51 25.14 29.71
CA SER A 458 4.95 23.78 30.02
C SER A 458 5.14 22.97 28.73
N PHE A 459 6.05 21.99 28.74
CA PHE A 459 6.23 21.11 27.59
C PHE A 459 4.94 20.32 27.26
N GLY A 460 4.17 19.95 28.28
CA GLY A 460 2.87 19.30 28.12
C GLY A 460 1.84 20.19 27.43
N GLU A 461 1.85 21.51 27.68
CA GLU A 461 0.98 22.46 26.98
C GLU A 461 1.35 22.55 25.49
N LEU A 462 2.65 22.62 25.17
CA LEU A 462 3.11 22.62 23.78
C LEU A 462 2.72 21.32 23.08
N ALA A 463 2.97 20.16 23.69
CA ALA A 463 2.59 18.86 23.13
C ALA A 463 1.06 18.73 22.96
N GLY A 464 0.29 19.26 23.92
CA GLY A 464 -1.17 19.27 23.90
C GLY A 464 -1.78 20.05 22.74
N ARG A 465 -1.13 21.17 22.31
CA ARG A 465 -1.56 21.94 21.13
C ARG A 465 -1.57 21.10 19.84
N PHE A 466 -0.68 20.11 19.76
CA PHE A 466 -0.59 19.18 18.64
C PHE A 466 -1.27 17.83 18.93
N LYS A 467 -2.20 17.77 19.90
CA LYS A 467 -2.98 16.57 20.25
C LYS A 467 -2.10 15.35 20.61
N SER A 468 -1.02 15.55 21.36
CA SER A 468 -0.15 14.46 21.83
C SER A 468 -0.94 13.41 22.62
N ALA A 469 -0.73 12.12 22.31
CA ALA A 469 -1.43 11.00 22.94
C ALA A 469 -0.82 10.60 24.30
N GLY A 470 0.36 11.12 24.63
CA GLY A 470 0.97 10.93 25.95
C GLY A 470 2.39 11.47 26.05
N ALA A 471 3.23 10.77 26.82
CA ALA A 471 4.63 11.11 26.98
C ALA A 471 5.43 10.85 25.69
N LEU A 472 6.24 11.84 25.31
CA LEU A 472 7.07 11.77 24.10
C LEU A 472 8.44 11.15 24.40
N SER A 473 8.90 10.25 23.52
CA SER A 473 10.29 9.75 23.56
C SER A 473 11.26 10.85 23.13
N ARG A 474 12.55 10.73 23.52
CA ARG A 474 13.58 11.72 23.16
C ARG A 474 13.64 12.00 21.65
N ASP A 475 13.53 10.96 20.82
CA ASP A 475 13.55 11.12 19.36
C ASP A 475 12.38 11.97 18.83
N LYS A 476 11.19 11.83 19.43
CA LYS A 476 10.02 12.65 19.08
C LYS A 476 10.18 14.10 19.53
N VAL A 477 10.76 14.32 20.71
CA VAL A 477 11.06 15.69 21.16
C VAL A 477 12.09 16.36 20.24
N ILE A 478 13.11 15.61 19.79
CA ILE A 478 14.07 16.09 18.79
C ILE A 478 13.38 16.38 17.46
N ALA A 479 12.48 15.51 17.00
CA ALA A 479 11.72 15.73 15.77
C ALA A 479 10.83 16.99 15.87
N LEU A 480 10.17 17.21 17.01
CA LEU A 480 9.39 18.42 17.27
C LEU A 480 10.29 19.67 17.26
N ALA A 481 11.44 19.61 17.94
CA ALA A 481 12.39 20.72 17.95
C ALA A 481 12.90 21.06 16.54
N ARG A 482 13.14 20.05 15.68
CA ARG A 482 13.49 20.28 14.27
C ARG A 482 12.34 20.89 13.46
N ALA A 483 11.10 20.47 13.72
CA ALA A 483 9.93 21.04 13.05
C ALA A 483 9.73 22.52 13.42
N LEU A 484 9.93 22.88 14.69
CA LEU A 484 9.94 24.25 15.19
C LEU A 484 11.09 25.07 14.57
N GLU A 485 12.29 24.50 14.53
CA GLU A 485 13.46 25.15 13.94
C GLU A 485 13.27 25.46 12.44
N GLY A 486 12.64 24.55 11.70
CA GLY A 486 12.27 24.78 10.29
C GLY A 486 11.35 25.99 10.07
N LYS A 487 10.66 26.43 11.12
CA LYS A 487 9.82 27.64 11.17
C LYS A 487 10.46 28.79 11.95
N ARG A 488 11.78 28.74 12.17
CA ARG A 488 12.54 29.76 12.91
C ARG A 488 12.06 29.95 14.35
N ILE A 489 11.58 28.89 14.96
CA ILE A 489 11.21 28.86 16.38
C ILE A 489 12.29 28.08 17.13
N GLY A 490 13.02 28.76 18.01
CA GLY A 490 13.95 28.15 18.94
C GLY A 490 13.22 27.54 20.14
N LEU A 491 13.73 26.43 20.65
CA LEU A 491 13.21 25.73 21.82
C LEU A 491 14.30 25.64 22.90
N GLU A 492 14.02 26.16 24.09
CA GLU A 492 14.87 26.00 25.29
C GLU A 492 14.08 25.23 26.37
N PRO A 493 14.65 24.22 27.06
CA PRO A 493 16.01 23.68 26.92
C PRO A 493 16.30 23.06 25.54
N ASP A 494 17.45 23.40 24.96
CA ASP A 494 17.80 22.96 23.60
C ASP A 494 18.18 21.46 23.56
N VAL A 495 17.21 20.63 23.21
CA VAL A 495 17.41 19.17 23.03
C VAL A 495 18.27 18.82 21.81
N LEU A 496 18.43 19.73 20.85
CA LEU A 496 19.24 19.53 19.65
C LEU A 496 20.74 19.70 19.94
N SER A 497 21.11 20.48 20.96
CA SER A 497 22.47 20.61 21.49
C SER A 497 22.82 19.57 22.56
N GLY A 498 21.94 18.60 22.80
CA GLY A 498 22.18 17.49 23.73
C GLY A 498 21.60 17.69 25.13
N SER A 499 20.87 18.78 25.39
CA SER A 499 20.22 19.01 26.69
C SER A 499 19.26 17.88 27.07
N ARG A 500 18.90 17.83 28.36
CA ARG A 500 17.94 16.85 28.88
C ARG A 500 16.58 17.07 28.22
N THR A 501 15.90 15.97 27.90
CA THR A 501 14.52 15.99 27.41
C THR A 501 13.57 16.53 28.48
N PRO A 502 12.80 17.61 28.21
CA PRO A 502 11.82 18.14 29.15
C PRO A 502 10.72 17.13 29.48
N LYS A 503 10.27 17.10 30.73
CA LYS A 503 9.05 16.41 31.15
C LYS A 503 7.82 17.28 30.90
N ALA A 504 6.62 16.71 30.97
CA ALA A 504 5.37 17.41 30.67
C ALA A 504 5.16 18.66 31.56
N GLU A 505 5.56 18.59 32.82
CA GLU A 505 5.49 19.67 33.80
C GLU A 505 6.65 20.68 33.74
N ASP A 506 7.73 20.36 33.03
CA ASP A 506 8.91 21.23 32.95
C ASP A 506 8.58 22.48 32.09
N THR A 507 9.07 23.64 32.53
CA THR A 507 8.92 24.89 31.79
C THR A 507 9.87 24.92 30.60
N ILE A 508 9.36 25.29 29.44
CA ILE A 508 10.10 25.54 28.21
C ILE A 508 9.91 26.99 27.76
N ALA A 509 10.85 27.50 26.97
CA ALA A 509 10.74 28.79 26.29
C ALA A 509 10.84 28.63 24.78
N LEU A 510 9.93 29.31 24.07
CA LEU A 510 9.93 29.45 22.63
C LEU A 510 10.34 30.89 22.27
N PHE A 511 11.27 31.04 21.35
CA PHE A 511 11.82 32.35 20.95
C PHE A 511 12.16 32.39 19.45
N ALA A 512 12.26 33.59 18.88
CA ALA A 512 12.53 33.74 17.45
C ALA A 512 13.99 33.40 17.15
N ALA A 513 14.21 32.30 16.44
CA ALA A 513 15.51 31.82 16.04
C ALA A 513 15.98 32.50 14.75
N ASP A 514 17.27 32.81 14.67
CA ASP A 514 17.91 33.32 13.45
C ASP A 514 18.34 32.14 12.56
N SER A 515 18.44 32.35 11.24
CA SER A 515 18.70 31.27 10.26
C SER A 515 20.03 30.51 10.46
N ASP A 516 20.99 31.12 11.16
CA ASP A 516 22.35 30.59 11.32
C ASP A 516 22.58 29.88 12.67
N GLU A 517 21.52 29.66 13.47
CA GLU A 517 21.63 29.01 14.79
C GLU A 517 22.19 27.59 14.71
N GLY A 518 21.88 26.84 13.64
CA GLY A 518 22.19 25.40 13.52
C GLY A 518 23.67 25.05 13.66
N THR A 519 24.58 25.87 13.09
CA THR A 519 26.04 25.67 13.16
C THR A 519 26.68 26.24 14.43
N LEU A 520 25.95 27.05 15.19
CA LEU A 520 26.47 27.76 16.35
C LEU A 520 25.84 27.26 17.67
N ARG A 521 24.97 26.25 17.68
CA ARG A 521 24.15 25.89 18.87
C ARG A 521 24.93 25.61 20.16
N SER A 522 26.16 25.11 20.07
CA SER A 522 27.01 24.86 21.24
C SER A 522 28.42 25.37 20.98
N THR A 523 28.90 26.24 21.87
CA THR A 523 30.30 26.68 21.92
C THR A 523 30.73 26.68 23.38
N ASP A 524 32.02 26.54 23.65
CA ASP A 524 32.54 26.57 25.02
C ASP A 524 32.18 27.88 25.74
N ALA A 525 32.22 28.99 25.00
CA ALA A 525 31.80 30.31 25.47
C ALA A 525 30.31 30.36 25.84
N TYR A 526 29.44 29.73 25.06
CA TYR A 526 28.02 29.63 25.36
C TYR A 526 27.76 28.77 26.60
N SER A 527 28.38 27.59 26.69
CA SER A 527 28.25 26.68 27.83
C SER A 527 28.68 27.36 29.13
N ALA A 528 29.77 28.12 29.08
CA ALA A 528 30.24 28.94 30.17
C ALA A 528 29.23 30.01 30.59
N ALA A 529 28.74 30.80 29.62
CA ALA A 529 27.74 31.84 29.85
C ALA A 529 26.44 31.28 30.46
N ALA A 530 25.98 30.11 29.99
CA ALA A 530 24.79 29.44 30.52
C ALA A 530 24.97 29.01 31.98
N VAL A 531 26.15 28.48 32.35
CA VAL A 531 26.45 28.11 33.75
C VAL A 531 26.57 29.35 34.64
N THR A 532 27.17 30.43 34.14
CA THR A 532 27.22 31.71 34.86
C THR A 532 25.81 32.24 35.12
N LEU A 533 24.93 32.17 34.13
CA LEU A 533 23.54 32.57 34.25
C LEU A 533 22.76 31.66 35.23
N ASP A 534 22.95 30.34 35.16
CA ASP A 534 22.37 29.37 36.11
C ASP A 534 22.73 29.73 37.58
N LEU A 535 23.98 30.10 37.83
CA LEU A 535 24.44 30.48 39.16
C LEU A 535 23.89 31.85 39.60
N ALA A 536 23.91 32.82 38.70
CA ALA A 536 23.39 34.16 38.94
C ALA A 536 21.89 34.12 39.32
N SER A 537 21.10 33.37 38.56
CA SER A 537 19.66 33.18 38.82
C SER A 537 19.38 32.37 40.08
N ALA A 538 20.25 31.43 40.46
CA ALA A 538 20.11 30.72 41.74
C ALA A 538 20.33 31.64 42.95
N VAL A 539 21.18 32.66 42.81
CA VAL A 539 21.42 33.68 43.86
C VAL A 539 20.26 34.67 43.91
N ALA A 540 19.82 35.20 42.76
CA ALA A 540 18.68 36.11 42.66
C ALA A 540 17.31 35.49 43.03
N ALA A 541 17.25 34.16 43.20
CA ALA A 541 16.04 33.47 43.67
C ALA A 541 16.14 33.01 45.14
N ALA A 542 17.18 33.44 45.86
CA ALA A 542 17.48 32.95 47.21
C ALA A 542 16.49 33.39 48.28
N ASP A 543 15.87 34.54 48.10
CA ASP A 543 14.87 35.15 48.97
C ASP A 543 13.42 34.74 48.64
N GLY A 544 13.24 34.07 47.51
CA GLY A 544 11.96 33.52 47.04
C GLY A 544 11.15 34.47 46.16
N ASP A 545 11.65 35.67 45.82
CA ASP A 545 11.00 36.60 44.90
C ASP A 545 12.03 37.38 44.07
N THR A 546 12.22 36.97 42.81
CA THR A 546 13.16 37.67 41.91
C THR A 546 12.53 38.98 41.43
N SER A 547 13.09 40.10 41.84
CA SER A 547 12.59 41.43 41.52
C SER A 547 12.76 41.77 40.03
N LEU A 548 11.89 42.64 39.50
CA LEU A 548 11.98 43.10 38.10
C LEU A 548 13.33 43.80 37.81
N GLU A 549 13.94 44.41 38.83
CA GLU A 549 15.23 45.09 38.72
C GLU A 549 16.39 44.11 38.53
N GLU A 550 16.41 43.00 39.28
CA GLU A 550 17.40 41.92 39.11
C GLU A 550 17.26 41.24 37.74
N VAL A 551 16.04 41.01 37.27
CA VAL A 551 15.79 40.46 35.93
C VAL A 551 16.34 41.37 34.84
N ASN A 552 16.10 42.68 34.96
CA ASN A 552 16.62 43.67 34.01
C ASN A 552 18.14 43.74 34.04
N LEU A 553 18.75 43.59 35.22
CA LEU A 553 20.21 43.56 35.38
C LEU A 553 20.82 42.31 34.74
N LEU A 554 20.24 41.13 34.97
CA LEU A 554 20.68 39.87 34.33
C LEU A 554 20.51 39.92 32.81
N SER A 555 19.39 40.46 32.31
CA SER A 555 19.15 40.65 30.89
C SER A 555 20.16 41.62 30.24
N GLY A 556 20.46 42.73 30.93
CA GLY A 556 21.48 43.68 30.50
C GLY A 556 22.89 43.09 30.50
N HIS A 557 23.19 42.19 31.45
CA HIS A 557 24.43 41.43 31.45
C HIS A 557 24.54 40.51 30.23
N ILE A 558 23.48 39.79 29.88
CA ILE A 558 23.47 38.95 28.67
C ILE A 558 23.73 39.81 27.42
N ASP A 559 23.14 41.01 27.34
CA ASP A 559 23.37 41.92 26.20
C ASP A 559 24.81 42.43 26.09
N SER A 560 25.51 42.55 27.21
CA SER A 560 26.92 43.01 27.25
C SER A 560 27.96 41.94 26.88
N TRP A 561 27.55 40.68 26.68
CA TRP A 561 28.45 39.61 26.29
C TRP A 561 28.80 39.70 24.80
N ASP A 562 29.73 40.59 24.46
CA ASP A 562 30.19 40.85 23.08
C ASP A 562 30.87 39.65 22.42
N HIS A 563 31.41 38.74 23.24
CA HIS A 563 32.04 37.50 22.80
C HIS A 563 31.02 36.43 22.33
N LEU A 564 29.72 36.66 22.56
CA LEU A 564 28.63 35.79 22.11
C LEU A 564 27.93 36.39 20.89
N CYS A 565 27.45 35.53 19.99
CA CYS A 565 26.64 35.99 18.87
C CYS A 565 25.23 36.38 19.32
N VAL A 566 24.50 37.10 18.45
CA VAL A 566 23.11 37.54 18.74
C VAL A 566 22.19 36.36 19.06
N ALA A 567 22.35 35.25 18.35
CA ALA A 567 21.57 34.03 18.58
C ALA A 567 21.80 33.44 19.99
N HIS A 568 23.06 33.34 20.44
CA HIS A 568 23.39 32.91 21.80
C HIS A 568 22.77 33.81 22.86
N ARG A 569 22.86 35.13 22.68
CA ARG A 569 22.27 36.08 23.63
C ARG A 569 20.74 35.95 23.70
N LYS A 570 20.06 35.79 22.55
CA LYS A 570 18.61 35.54 22.51
C LYS A 570 18.24 34.25 23.25
N ARG A 571 18.99 33.18 23.02
CA ARG A 571 18.77 31.89 23.67
C ARG A 571 19.00 31.95 25.18
N LEU A 572 20.06 32.63 25.63
CA LEU A 572 20.32 32.87 27.05
C LEU A 572 19.21 33.70 27.70
N LYS A 573 18.67 34.69 27.00
CA LYS A 573 17.48 35.43 27.47
C LYS A 573 16.26 34.53 27.58
N ALA A 574 16.04 33.61 26.65
CA ALA A 574 14.97 32.62 26.76
C ALA A 574 15.19 31.67 27.95
N HIS A 575 16.43 31.22 28.18
CA HIS A 575 16.81 30.42 29.34
C HIS A 575 16.57 31.16 30.66
N LEU A 576 16.91 32.45 30.73
CA LEU A 576 16.61 33.30 31.90
C LEU A 576 15.11 33.31 32.20
N GLN A 577 14.24 33.47 31.19
CA GLN A 577 12.79 33.46 31.39
C GLN A 577 12.26 32.13 31.96
N ILE A 578 12.90 31.00 31.62
CA ILE A 578 12.60 29.70 32.24
C ILE A 578 12.98 29.73 33.72
N GLN A 579 14.18 30.21 34.04
CA GLN A 579 14.71 30.25 35.41
C GLN A 579 13.88 31.15 36.33
N LEU A 580 13.27 32.23 35.82
CA LEU A 580 12.36 33.08 36.61
C LEU A 580 11.12 32.33 37.09
N LYS A 581 10.59 31.40 36.27
CA LYS A 581 9.43 30.58 36.64
C LYS A 581 9.83 29.33 37.43
N GLN A 582 11.01 28.79 37.14
CA GLN A 582 11.52 27.55 37.74
C GLN A 582 13.02 27.70 38.06
N PRO A 583 13.36 28.30 39.21
CA PRO A 583 14.75 28.62 39.52
C PRO A 583 15.63 27.37 39.68
N PRO A 584 16.88 27.42 39.21
CA PRO A 584 17.78 26.27 39.28
C PRO A 584 18.19 25.97 40.73
N THR A 585 18.27 24.69 41.07
CA THR A 585 18.76 24.28 42.40
C THR A 585 20.29 24.20 42.43
N LEU A 586 20.91 24.58 43.55
CA LEU A 586 22.36 24.43 43.72
C LEU A 586 22.83 22.96 43.59
N ALA A 587 21.95 22.00 43.91
CA ALA A 587 22.24 20.57 43.76
C ALA A 587 22.38 20.13 42.28
N SER A 588 21.59 20.72 41.38
CA SER A 588 21.66 20.40 39.93
C SER A 588 22.90 20.98 39.25
N LEU A 589 23.51 22.03 39.82
CA LEU A 589 24.69 22.70 39.25
C LEU A 589 26.02 22.10 39.72
N LYS A 590 26.02 21.39 40.86
CA LYS A 590 27.24 20.81 41.46
C LYS A 590 28.04 19.94 40.48
N LYS A 591 27.38 19.09 39.69
CA LYS A 591 28.02 18.22 38.69
C LYS A 591 28.72 18.97 37.57
N LYS A 592 28.19 20.13 37.15
CA LYS A 592 28.80 20.97 36.09
C LYS A 592 30.00 21.77 36.61
N LEU A 593 30.04 22.03 37.92
CA LEU A 593 31.04 22.90 38.56
C LEU A 593 32.20 22.12 39.22
N GLU A 594 32.04 20.82 39.44
CA GLU A 594 33.05 19.95 40.04
C GLU A 594 34.39 19.93 39.29
N PRO A 595 34.43 19.89 37.94
CA PRO A 595 35.69 19.82 37.17
C PRO A 595 36.53 21.11 37.18
N LEU A 596 35.99 22.24 37.68
CA LEU A 596 36.67 23.54 37.65
C LEU A 596 37.86 23.60 38.62
N THR A 597 38.91 24.33 38.22
CA THR A 597 40.04 24.65 39.09
C THR A 597 39.60 25.52 40.28
N ILE A 598 40.35 25.47 41.39
CA ILE A 598 40.05 26.25 42.59
C ILE A 598 40.05 27.77 42.28
N GLU A 599 40.90 28.23 41.37
CA GLU A 599 40.98 29.62 40.92
C GLU A 599 39.74 30.06 40.11
N ALA A 600 39.24 29.20 39.21
CA ALA A 600 38.01 29.46 38.47
C ALA A 600 36.79 29.48 39.40
N LYS A 601 36.72 28.52 40.34
CA LYS A 601 35.69 28.49 41.39
C LYS A 601 35.70 29.76 42.24
N ARG A 602 36.88 30.30 42.55
CA ARG A 602 37.04 31.54 43.31
C ARG A 602 36.51 32.77 42.57
N LYS A 603 36.81 32.89 41.27
CA LYS A 603 36.32 34.00 40.44
C LYS A 603 34.80 33.97 40.25
N ILE A 604 34.23 32.78 40.05
CA ILE A 604 32.77 32.59 40.02
C ILE A 604 32.14 33.04 41.34
N ALA A 605 32.72 32.66 42.46
CA ALA A 605 32.22 33.01 43.79
C ALA A 605 32.28 34.53 44.05
N SER A 606 33.39 35.18 43.66
CA SER A 606 33.53 36.64 43.72
C SER A 606 32.51 37.36 42.84
N PHE A 607 32.27 36.87 41.61
CA PHE A 607 31.27 37.43 40.71
C PHE A 607 29.86 37.37 41.32
N LEU A 608 29.48 36.22 41.91
CA LEU A 608 28.18 36.07 42.58
C LEU A 608 28.02 37.01 43.78
N ALA A 609 29.10 37.27 44.52
CA ALA A 609 29.10 38.24 45.60
C ALA A 609 28.95 39.69 45.10
N HIS A 610 29.49 40.02 43.93
CA HIS A 610 29.27 41.32 43.29
C HIS A 610 27.84 41.48 42.76
N LEU A 611 27.26 40.41 42.20
CA LEU A 611 25.88 40.40 41.71
C LEU A 611 24.88 40.62 42.85
N ALA A 612 25.04 39.91 43.97
CA ALA A 612 24.20 40.04 45.16
C ALA A 612 24.33 41.41 45.87
N GLN A 613 25.26 42.26 45.45
CA GLN A 613 25.50 43.59 46.01
C GLN A 613 25.08 44.71 45.04
N ALA A 614 24.57 44.37 43.85
CA ALA A 614 24.32 45.30 42.75
C ALA A 614 23.11 46.23 42.98
N ASP A 615 22.13 45.76 43.73
CA ASP A 615 20.95 46.45 44.26
C ASP A 615 21.25 47.32 45.50
N GLY A 616 22.35 47.03 46.20
CA GLY A 616 22.88 47.83 47.30
C GLY A 616 22.47 47.35 48.70
N GLU A 617 21.59 46.36 48.82
CA GLU A 617 21.18 45.75 50.10
C GLU A 617 21.26 44.22 50.03
N VAL A 618 22.30 43.62 50.66
CA VAL A 618 22.41 42.15 50.71
C VAL A 618 21.63 41.61 51.90
N THR A 619 20.67 40.73 51.65
CA THR A 619 19.84 40.12 52.67
C THR A 619 20.57 38.98 53.40
N PRO A 620 20.19 38.66 54.66
CA PRO A 620 20.75 37.52 55.39
C PRO A 620 20.50 36.15 54.73
N GLN A 621 19.50 36.06 53.84
CA GLN A 621 19.17 34.83 53.13
C GLN A 621 20.13 34.61 51.95
N GLU A 622 20.47 35.66 51.21
CA GLU A 622 21.47 35.64 50.14
C GLU A 622 22.86 35.33 50.67
N VAL A 623 23.27 35.93 51.80
CA VAL A 623 24.56 35.61 52.43
C VAL A 623 24.64 34.12 52.80
N LYS A 624 23.57 33.55 53.37
CA LYS A 624 23.49 32.10 53.66
C LYS A 624 23.50 31.23 52.41
N LEU A 625 23.02 31.74 51.28
CA LEU A 625 23.05 31.01 50.02
C LEU A 625 24.43 31.11 49.37
N LEU A 626 25.08 32.28 49.40
CA LEU A 626 26.48 32.46 49.03
C LEU A 626 27.40 31.58 49.89
N GLU A 627 27.21 31.49 51.21
CA GLU A 627 27.96 30.54 52.05
C GLU A 627 27.76 29.08 51.59
N ARG A 628 26.54 28.71 51.18
CA ARG A 628 26.24 27.38 50.62
C ARG A 628 26.89 27.16 49.25
N VAL A 629 26.97 28.19 48.41
CA VAL A 629 27.69 28.19 47.13
C VAL A 629 29.20 28.05 47.35
N TYR A 630 29.80 28.78 48.28
CA TYR A 630 31.23 28.64 48.62
C TYR A 630 31.52 27.22 49.12
N LYS A 631 30.66 26.66 49.98
CA LYS A 631 30.77 25.25 50.43
C LYS A 631 30.63 24.27 49.26
N SER A 632 29.70 24.49 48.33
CA SER A 632 29.49 23.57 47.20
C SER A 632 30.64 23.65 46.18
N LEU A 633 31.28 24.81 46.05
CA LEU A 633 32.50 25.03 45.29
C LEU A 633 33.79 24.60 46.03
N ALA A 634 33.69 23.99 47.22
CA ALA A 634 34.82 23.60 48.06
C ALA A 634 35.78 24.76 48.43
N LEU A 635 35.22 25.96 48.59
CA LEU A 635 35.91 27.18 49.06
C LEU A 635 35.58 27.42 50.54
N ASP A 636 36.46 28.13 51.25
CA ASP A 636 36.21 28.54 52.64
C ASP A 636 35.06 29.58 52.69
N PRO A 637 33.97 29.32 53.43
CA PRO A 637 32.82 30.22 53.53
C PRO A 637 33.13 31.60 54.12
N GLN A 638 34.22 31.75 54.89
CA GLN A 638 34.60 33.05 55.46
C GLN A 638 34.90 34.11 54.40
N PHE A 639 35.27 33.65 53.21
CA PHE A 639 35.55 34.53 52.08
C PHE A 639 34.33 35.21 51.47
N VAL A 640 33.11 34.73 51.76
CA VAL A 640 31.88 35.44 51.36
C VAL A 640 31.90 36.87 51.88
N TYR A 641 32.31 37.06 53.14
CA TYR A 641 32.32 38.36 53.80
C TYR A 641 33.39 39.31 53.23
N SER A 642 34.57 38.79 52.84
CA SER A 642 35.59 39.60 52.18
C SER A 642 35.14 40.04 50.80
N ASP A 643 34.48 39.14 50.07
CA ASP A 643 34.10 39.37 48.68
C ASP A 643 32.87 40.32 48.62
N LEU A 644 31.88 40.15 49.51
CA LEU A 644 30.78 41.12 49.71
C LEU A 644 31.30 42.51 50.09
N HIS A 645 32.26 42.57 51.02
CA HIS A 645 32.82 43.85 51.46
C HIS A 645 33.64 44.51 50.34
N SER A 646 34.36 43.72 49.54
CA SER A 646 35.07 44.22 48.36
C SER A 646 34.11 44.74 47.29
N ALA A 647 32.93 44.12 47.16
CA ALA A 647 31.85 44.56 46.28
C ALA A 647 31.19 45.86 46.77
N ALA A 648 31.03 46.02 48.09
CA ALA A 648 30.44 47.20 48.72
C ALA A 648 31.40 48.41 48.81
N VAL A 649 32.71 48.18 48.98
CA VAL A 649 33.71 49.20 49.44
C VAL A 649 34.68 49.64 48.34
N ARG A 650 34.40 49.45 47.04
CA ARG A 650 35.26 50.04 45.98
C ARG A 650 34.71 51.35 45.38
N PRO A 651 34.88 52.51 46.05
CA PRO A 651 35.15 53.77 45.37
C PRO A 651 36.67 54.01 45.23
N SER A 652 37.09 54.34 44.00
CA SER A 652 38.24 55.19 43.61
C SER A 652 39.61 55.00 44.29
N HIS A 653 40.64 54.54 43.56
CA HIS A 653 42.05 54.99 43.63
C HIS A 653 42.80 54.35 42.43
N ALA A 654 43.69 55.01 41.67
CA ALA A 654 44.49 56.19 41.97
C ALA A 654 44.98 56.88 40.68
N VAL A 655 45.04 58.23 40.69
CA VAL A 655 46.24 58.97 40.29
C VAL A 655 46.37 60.14 41.28
N GLU A 656 47.46 60.16 42.05
CA GLU A 656 47.88 61.34 42.83
C GLU A 656 48.27 62.48 41.87
N THR A 657 47.99 63.74 42.24
CA THR A 657 49.00 64.80 42.46
C THR A 657 48.33 66.17 42.71
N THR A 658 48.68 66.79 43.86
CA THR A 658 48.69 68.22 44.24
C THR A 658 47.41 69.09 44.30
N ALA A 659 47.12 69.54 45.53
CA ALA A 659 46.76 70.89 45.99
C ALA A 659 45.78 71.77 45.16
N SER A 660 44.61 72.07 45.73
CA SER A 660 44.33 73.37 46.38
C SER A 660 42.85 73.46 46.81
N SER A 661 42.62 74.16 47.90
CA SER A 661 41.33 74.41 48.56
C SER A 661 40.36 75.23 47.70
N THR A 662 39.08 74.84 47.63
CA THR A 662 37.93 75.75 47.76
C THR A 662 36.64 74.98 48.06
N VAL A 663 35.90 75.48 49.06
CA VAL A 663 34.53 75.10 49.41
C VAL A 663 33.58 75.53 48.27
N THR A 664 32.50 74.77 47.99
CA THR A 664 31.08 75.24 47.94
C THR A 664 30.14 74.23 47.23
N GLN A 665 29.09 73.87 47.98
CA GLN A 665 27.71 73.44 47.62
C GLN A 665 27.40 72.08 46.97
N ALA A 666 26.58 71.32 47.72
CA ALA A 666 25.54 70.46 47.17
C ALA A 666 24.49 71.29 46.39
N PRO A 667 23.78 70.68 45.43
CA PRO A 667 22.43 70.25 45.81
C PRO A 667 22.07 68.83 45.35
N GLU A 668 21.12 68.28 46.10
CA GLU A 668 20.41 67.04 45.86
C GLU A 668 19.63 67.05 44.53
N SER A 669 19.66 65.93 43.83
CA SER A 669 18.52 65.41 43.08
C SER A 669 18.52 63.89 43.20
N VAL A 670 17.60 63.37 44.02
CA VAL A 670 17.34 61.94 44.20
C VAL A 670 16.71 61.43 42.90
N GLY A 671 17.56 60.96 41.99
CA GLY A 671 17.21 60.11 40.88
C GLY A 671 18.19 58.94 40.92
N PHE A 672 17.67 57.73 41.08
CA PHE A 672 18.47 56.50 41.12
C PHE A 672 19.20 56.36 39.79
N ALA A 673 20.50 56.68 39.78
CA ALA A 673 21.38 56.55 38.62
C ALA A 673 22.20 55.28 38.80
N LEU A 674 21.94 54.27 37.97
CA LEU A 674 22.79 53.07 37.88
C LEU A 674 24.25 53.50 37.66
N ASP A 675 25.13 53.08 38.55
CA ASP A 675 26.56 53.36 38.46
C ASP A 675 27.16 52.53 37.32
N MET A 676 27.26 53.14 36.14
CA MET A 676 27.78 52.52 34.92
C MET A 676 29.22 51.99 35.09
N THR A 677 29.97 52.46 36.09
CA THR A 677 31.30 51.93 36.39
C THR A 677 31.27 50.60 37.14
N LYS A 678 30.25 50.36 37.99
CA LYS A 678 30.01 49.07 38.64
C LYS A 678 29.54 48.04 37.63
N VAL A 679 28.65 48.42 36.72
CA VAL A 679 28.16 47.57 35.62
C VAL A 679 29.33 47.16 34.72
N ALA A 680 30.18 48.10 34.29
CA ALA A 680 31.34 47.80 33.45
C ALA A 680 32.36 46.85 34.12
N ARG A 681 32.54 46.94 35.44
CA ARG A 681 33.42 46.01 36.18
C ARG A 681 32.79 44.61 36.28
N LEU A 682 31.51 44.52 36.66
CA LEU A 682 30.77 43.27 36.65
C LEU A 682 30.86 42.59 35.27
N GLN A 683 30.79 43.35 34.17
CA GLN A 683 30.96 42.85 32.81
C GLN A 683 32.33 42.23 32.56
N GLN A 684 33.42 42.89 32.98
CA GLN A 684 34.78 42.36 32.84
C GLN A 684 34.99 41.07 33.64
N GLU A 685 34.51 41.04 34.89
CA GLU A 685 34.58 39.85 35.73
C GLU A 685 33.74 38.70 35.17
N THR A 686 32.57 39.00 34.59
CA THR A 686 31.74 38.00 33.89
C THR A 686 32.49 37.40 32.71
N ALA A 687 33.15 38.22 31.88
CA ALA A 687 33.91 37.76 30.72
C ALA A 687 35.09 36.86 31.11
N GLU A 688 35.79 37.17 32.20
CA GLU A 688 36.87 36.32 32.73
C GLU A 688 36.36 34.99 33.29
N VAL A 689 35.23 35.00 34.00
CA VAL A 689 34.58 33.79 34.50
C VAL A 689 34.12 32.90 33.35
N SER A 690 33.52 33.49 32.31
CA SER A 690 33.10 32.77 31.12
C SER A 690 34.29 32.15 30.37
N ALA A 691 35.42 32.85 30.26
CA ALA A 691 36.64 32.30 29.66
C ALA A 691 37.21 31.10 30.44
N LEU A 692 37.15 31.16 31.78
CA LEU A 692 37.62 30.06 32.64
C LEU A 692 36.71 28.83 32.57
N LEU A 693 35.40 29.05 32.53
CA LEU A 693 34.43 27.98 32.33
C LEU A 693 34.58 27.35 30.94
N ALA A 694 34.86 28.14 29.90
CA ALA A 694 35.07 27.63 28.54
C ALA A 694 36.25 26.65 28.47
N SER A 695 37.33 26.90 29.23
CA SER A 695 38.49 26.00 29.30
C SER A 695 38.19 24.60 29.89
N VAL A 696 37.06 24.44 30.58
CA VAL A 696 36.60 23.16 31.14
C VAL A 696 35.72 22.37 30.18
N PHE A 697 35.08 23.05 29.22
CA PHE A 697 34.22 22.43 28.21
C PHE A 697 34.95 22.12 26.89
N GLY A 698 36.15 22.69 26.69
CA GLY A 698 37.01 22.33 25.57
C GLY A 698 37.42 20.86 25.65
N GLU A 699 36.95 20.05 24.70
CA GLU A 699 37.41 18.69 24.52
C GLU A 699 38.92 18.69 24.23
N GLU A 700 39.72 17.99 25.05
CA GLU A 700 41.04 17.55 24.63
C GLU A 700 40.83 16.76 23.33
N ALA A 701 41.28 17.34 22.21
CA ALA A 701 41.29 16.68 20.92
C ALA A 701 42.11 15.38 21.07
N VAL A 702 41.40 14.27 21.25
CA VAL A 702 41.98 12.94 21.17
C VAL A 702 42.39 12.76 19.72
N VAL A 703 43.71 12.78 19.51
CA VAL A 703 44.34 12.41 18.25
C VAL A 703 43.94 10.96 17.95
N GLU A 704 42.99 10.78 17.03
CA GLU A 704 42.65 9.47 16.50
C GLU A 704 43.80 8.96 15.63
N THR A 705 44.58 8.03 16.18
CA THR A 705 45.35 7.06 15.39
C THR A 705 44.42 5.93 14.93
N PRO A 706 44.44 5.55 13.64
CA PRO A 706 43.51 4.57 13.08
C PRO A 706 43.90 3.15 13.52
N SER A 707 42.97 2.46 14.18
CA SER A 707 43.03 1.00 14.37
C SER A 707 42.05 0.33 13.41
N ALA A 708 42.56 -0.64 12.67
CA ALA A 708 41.86 -1.44 11.68
C ALA A 708 40.79 -2.33 12.31
N SER A 709 39.63 -2.39 11.65
CA SER A 709 38.56 -3.35 11.90
C SER A 709 38.37 -4.23 10.67
N GLU A 710 38.28 -5.54 10.91
CA GLU A 710 38.12 -6.61 9.94
C GLU A 710 36.76 -6.53 9.18
N PRO A 711 36.70 -6.99 7.92
CA PRO A 711 35.47 -7.01 7.12
C PRO A 711 34.57 -8.21 7.49
N GLY A 712 33.34 -7.90 7.92
CA GLY A 712 32.24 -8.86 8.04
C GLY A 712 31.73 -9.30 6.67
N ALA A 713 31.66 -10.62 6.49
CA ALA A 713 31.32 -11.31 5.26
C ALA A 713 29.85 -11.11 4.83
N LEU A 714 29.66 -10.88 3.53
CA LEU A 714 28.41 -11.09 2.81
C LEU A 714 28.25 -12.61 2.59
N GLN A 715 27.16 -13.19 3.08
CA GLN A 715 26.74 -14.54 2.72
C GLN A 715 25.78 -14.46 1.52
N GLU A 716 26.31 -14.79 0.35
CA GLU A 716 25.53 -15.34 -0.76
C GLU A 716 25.26 -16.82 -0.43
N GLN A 717 24.00 -17.23 -0.31
CA GLN A 717 23.65 -18.65 -0.23
C GLN A 717 23.49 -19.22 -1.64
N GLU A 718 24.42 -20.12 -2.00
CA GLU A 718 24.29 -21.06 -3.11
C GLU A 718 23.19 -22.09 -2.79
N GLY A 719 22.10 -22.10 -3.56
CA GLY A 719 21.07 -23.14 -3.48
C GLY A 719 21.56 -24.46 -4.06
N SER A 720 21.26 -25.57 -3.39
CA SER A 720 21.73 -26.90 -3.79
C SER A 720 20.90 -27.45 -4.95
N THR A 721 21.52 -28.26 -5.81
CA THR A 721 20.90 -28.90 -6.99
C THR A 721 19.72 -29.84 -6.63
N ALA A 722 19.50 -30.15 -5.35
CA ALA A 722 18.36 -30.94 -4.88
C ALA A 722 17.07 -30.11 -4.72
N GLU A 723 17.16 -28.80 -4.47
CA GLU A 723 16.00 -27.92 -4.30
C GLU A 723 15.32 -27.61 -5.64
N GLN A 724 16.09 -27.59 -6.74
CA GLN A 724 15.57 -27.35 -8.10
C GLN A 724 14.75 -28.51 -8.68
N LEU A 725 14.79 -29.71 -8.08
CA LEU A 725 13.98 -30.87 -8.48
C LEU A 725 12.67 -30.97 -7.69
N ALA A 726 12.54 -30.24 -6.57
CA ALA A 726 11.35 -30.25 -5.72
C ALA A 726 10.37 -29.11 -6.05
N THR A 727 10.87 -28.03 -6.67
CA THR A 727 10.11 -26.85 -7.05
C THR A 727 9.35 -27.07 -8.35
N VAL A 728 8.05 -26.82 -8.32
CA VAL A 728 7.18 -26.86 -9.50
C VAL A 728 7.14 -25.46 -10.07
N HIS A 729 7.60 -25.31 -11.32
CA HIS A 729 7.32 -24.12 -12.11
C HIS A 729 7.73 -22.76 -11.49
N GLY A 730 8.78 -22.73 -10.65
CA GLY A 730 9.28 -21.49 -10.03
C GLY A 730 8.65 -21.11 -8.70
N LEU A 731 7.71 -21.92 -8.19
CA LEU A 731 7.27 -21.86 -6.80
C LEU A 731 8.39 -22.36 -5.87
N ASP A 732 8.48 -21.81 -4.66
CA ASP A 732 9.34 -22.38 -3.61
C ASP A 732 8.83 -23.77 -3.17
N VAL A 733 9.60 -24.41 -2.29
CA VAL A 733 9.35 -25.80 -1.88
C VAL A 733 8.00 -25.95 -1.14
N GLU A 734 7.63 -24.96 -0.34
CA GLU A 734 6.42 -24.94 0.48
C GLU A 734 5.18 -24.75 -0.39
N HIS A 735 5.18 -23.77 -1.29
CA HIS A 735 4.09 -23.52 -2.24
C HIS A 735 3.96 -24.64 -3.28
N SER A 736 5.08 -25.26 -3.70
CA SER A 736 5.06 -26.43 -4.59
C SER A 736 4.41 -27.66 -3.93
N ALA A 737 4.65 -27.86 -2.64
CA ALA A 737 4.01 -28.93 -1.87
C ALA A 737 2.52 -28.63 -1.64
N PHE A 738 2.17 -27.37 -1.36
CA PHE A 738 0.79 -26.94 -1.17
C PHE A 738 -0.02 -27.05 -2.47
N LEU A 739 0.56 -26.72 -3.63
CA LEU A 739 -0.04 -26.94 -4.95
C LEU A 739 -0.35 -28.42 -5.21
N ARG A 740 0.57 -29.34 -4.90
CA ARG A 740 0.32 -30.79 -5.04
C ARG A 740 -0.82 -31.27 -4.14
N LEU A 741 -0.95 -30.69 -2.94
CA LEU A 741 -2.06 -30.97 -2.05
C LEU A 741 -3.38 -30.46 -2.63
N LEU A 742 -3.42 -29.20 -3.09
CA LEU A 742 -4.62 -28.58 -3.68
C LEU A 742 -5.18 -29.42 -4.83
N VAL A 743 -4.32 -29.85 -5.74
CA VAL A 743 -4.68 -30.62 -6.95
C VAL A 743 -5.12 -32.06 -6.64
N SER A 744 -4.98 -32.54 -5.40
CA SER A 744 -5.40 -33.90 -5.02
C SER A 744 -6.92 -34.09 -4.94
N ARG A 745 -7.69 -33.00 -4.87
CA ARG A 745 -9.16 -32.99 -4.82
C ARG A 745 -9.69 -31.90 -5.74
N THR A 746 -10.92 -32.04 -6.20
CA THR A 746 -11.58 -31.05 -7.07
C THR A 746 -12.20 -29.89 -6.30
N GLU A 747 -12.44 -30.06 -5.00
CA GLU A 747 -13.04 -29.07 -4.10
C GLU A 747 -12.47 -29.24 -2.68
N TRP A 748 -12.37 -28.13 -1.96
CA TRP A 748 -11.93 -28.07 -0.57
C TRP A 748 -12.82 -27.11 0.22
N SER A 749 -13.14 -27.45 1.47
CA SER A 749 -13.69 -26.42 2.37
C SER A 749 -12.59 -25.47 2.82
N ARG A 750 -12.96 -24.21 3.09
CA ARG A 750 -11.98 -23.21 3.56
C ARG A 750 -11.29 -23.63 4.85
N ALA A 751 -12.05 -24.18 5.81
CA ALA A 751 -11.52 -24.62 7.09
C ALA A 751 -10.45 -25.73 6.94
N GLU A 752 -10.68 -26.70 6.04
CA GLU A 752 -9.70 -27.76 5.79
C GLU A 752 -8.41 -27.23 5.15
N LEU A 753 -8.52 -26.22 4.29
CA LEU A 753 -7.35 -25.58 3.68
C LEU A 753 -6.63 -24.62 4.62
N GLU A 754 -7.33 -23.96 5.53
CA GLU A 754 -6.71 -23.16 6.59
C GLU A 754 -5.88 -24.04 7.52
N ASP A 755 -6.42 -25.19 7.93
CA ASP A 755 -5.69 -26.19 8.72
C ASP A 755 -4.46 -26.72 7.96
N ALA A 756 -4.63 -27.09 6.68
CA ALA A 756 -3.52 -27.59 5.85
C ALA A 756 -2.45 -26.54 5.56
N ALA A 757 -2.82 -25.28 5.34
CA ALA A 757 -1.88 -24.18 5.14
C ALA A 757 -1.12 -23.87 6.44
N SER A 758 -1.80 -23.89 7.58
CA SER A 758 -1.20 -23.70 8.90
C SER A 758 -0.17 -24.79 9.22
N ASP A 759 -0.46 -26.06 8.89
CA ASP A 759 0.48 -27.18 9.05
C ASP A 759 1.75 -27.02 8.20
N MET A 760 1.69 -26.20 7.14
CA MET A 760 2.80 -25.88 6.24
C MET A 760 3.41 -24.50 6.50
N GLU A 761 3.07 -23.86 7.62
CA GLU A 761 3.50 -22.49 7.99
C GLU A 761 3.14 -21.40 6.95
N LEU A 762 2.12 -21.65 6.12
CA LEU A 762 1.62 -20.73 5.10
C LEU A 762 0.35 -20.02 5.55
N MET A 763 0.17 -18.77 5.12
CA MET A 763 -1.11 -18.10 5.21
C MET A 763 -1.97 -18.49 4.00
N LEU A 764 -3.16 -19.07 4.23
CA LEU A 764 -4.00 -19.63 3.16
C LEU A 764 -4.20 -18.66 1.99
N ASP A 765 -4.71 -17.45 2.26
CA ASP A 765 -5.02 -16.49 1.19
C ASP A 765 -3.77 -16.09 0.40
N GLY A 766 -2.64 -15.88 1.09
CA GLY A 766 -1.37 -15.53 0.44
C GLY A 766 -0.79 -16.69 -0.37
N ALA A 767 -0.96 -17.93 0.08
CA ALA A 767 -0.51 -19.12 -0.63
C ALA A 767 -1.35 -19.41 -1.88
N LEU A 768 -2.69 -19.27 -1.79
CA LEU A 768 -3.59 -19.39 -2.93
C LEU A 768 -3.33 -18.29 -3.97
N GLU A 769 -3.15 -17.05 -3.53
CA GLU A 769 -2.78 -15.91 -4.39
C GLU A 769 -1.46 -16.19 -5.13
N ARG A 770 -0.42 -16.61 -4.39
CA ARG A 770 0.89 -16.90 -4.98
C ARG A 770 0.85 -18.04 -6.01
N ILE A 771 0.09 -19.08 -5.73
CA ILE A 771 -0.09 -20.23 -6.63
C ILE A 771 -0.87 -19.81 -7.87
N ASN A 772 -1.96 -19.07 -7.70
CA ASN A 772 -2.76 -18.55 -8.82
C ASN A 772 -1.95 -17.59 -9.69
N ASP A 773 -1.19 -16.67 -9.11
CA ASP A 773 -0.32 -15.75 -9.83
C ASP A 773 0.69 -16.49 -10.69
N THR A 774 1.34 -17.51 -10.11
CA THR A 774 2.35 -18.31 -10.82
C THR A 774 1.71 -19.12 -11.96
N ALA A 775 0.52 -19.66 -11.72
CA ALA A 775 -0.25 -20.37 -12.75
C ALA A 775 -0.73 -19.44 -13.88
N PHE A 776 -1.11 -18.21 -13.55
CA PHE A 776 -1.45 -17.18 -14.53
C PHE A 776 -0.25 -16.79 -15.40
N GLU A 777 0.94 -16.62 -14.80
CA GLU A 777 2.16 -16.28 -15.54
C GLU A 777 2.54 -17.35 -16.58
N LEU A 778 2.21 -18.62 -16.33
CA LEU A 778 2.64 -19.76 -17.14
C LEU A 778 1.57 -20.29 -18.09
N PHE A 779 0.30 -20.28 -17.65
CA PHE A 779 -0.81 -20.96 -18.32
C PHE A 779 -2.03 -20.04 -18.56
N ASP A 780 -1.97 -18.77 -18.14
CA ASP A 780 -3.03 -17.76 -18.31
C ASP A 780 -4.38 -18.14 -17.66
N MET A 781 -4.34 -18.97 -16.61
CA MET A 781 -5.51 -19.41 -15.85
C MET A 781 -5.17 -19.70 -14.37
N PRO A 782 -6.11 -19.51 -13.42
CA PRO A 782 -5.88 -19.80 -12.00
C PRO A 782 -5.99 -21.30 -11.71
N VAL A 783 -5.34 -21.74 -10.62
CA VAL A 783 -5.48 -23.09 -10.06
C VAL A 783 -6.75 -23.20 -9.23
N THR A 784 -7.07 -22.18 -8.43
CA THR A 784 -8.17 -22.21 -7.45
C THR A 784 -9.11 -21.03 -7.60
N GLU A 785 -10.42 -21.24 -7.48
CA GLU A 785 -11.45 -20.19 -7.51
C GLU A 785 -12.50 -20.40 -6.40
N GLY A 786 -13.06 -19.30 -5.87
CA GLY A 786 -14.07 -19.32 -4.80
C GLY A 786 -13.53 -19.09 -3.38
N ASP A 787 -14.42 -18.76 -2.44
CA ASP A 787 -14.06 -18.45 -1.04
C ASP A 787 -14.37 -19.59 -0.06
N ASP A 788 -15.50 -20.28 -0.22
CA ASP A 788 -15.87 -21.53 0.47
C ASP A 788 -17.08 -22.20 -0.24
N PRO A 789 -16.96 -23.43 -0.79
CA PRO A 789 -15.71 -24.18 -0.97
C PRO A 789 -14.80 -23.51 -2.01
N ILE A 790 -13.50 -23.80 -1.90
CA ILE A 790 -12.46 -23.46 -2.87
C ILE A 790 -12.44 -24.58 -3.91
N GLU A 791 -12.75 -24.26 -5.16
CA GLU A 791 -12.82 -25.19 -6.29
C GLU A 791 -11.50 -25.16 -7.08
N ILE A 792 -11.03 -26.33 -7.54
CA ILE A 792 -9.83 -26.44 -8.39
C ILE A 792 -10.26 -26.38 -9.86
N ASN A 793 -9.66 -25.48 -10.63
CA ASN A 793 -9.93 -25.35 -12.05
C ASN A 793 -9.48 -26.62 -12.81
N PRO A 794 -10.40 -27.40 -13.42
CA PRO A 794 -10.04 -28.65 -14.08
C PRO A 794 -9.22 -28.45 -15.36
N ASP A 795 -9.36 -27.31 -16.03
CA ASP A 795 -8.69 -27.03 -17.30
C ASP A 795 -7.17 -26.84 -17.11
N ILE A 796 -6.74 -26.43 -15.91
CA ILE A 796 -5.32 -26.25 -15.60
C ILE A 796 -4.60 -27.55 -15.23
N LEU A 797 -5.36 -28.58 -14.86
CA LEU A 797 -4.80 -29.87 -14.42
C LEU A 797 -4.12 -30.62 -15.55
N ASP A 798 -4.61 -30.46 -16.78
CA ASP A 798 -4.01 -31.05 -17.98
C ASP A 798 -2.69 -30.37 -18.39
N GLU A 799 -2.49 -29.11 -18.00
CA GLU A 799 -1.31 -28.29 -18.33
C GLU A 799 -0.21 -28.35 -17.23
N LEU A 800 -0.60 -28.57 -15.97
CA LEU A 800 0.30 -28.53 -14.81
C LEU A 800 1.36 -29.63 -14.74
N ALA A 801 1.26 -30.71 -15.53
CA ALA A 801 2.21 -31.83 -15.62
C ALA A 801 2.95 -32.16 -14.30
N LEU A 802 2.19 -32.35 -13.22
CA LEU A 802 2.67 -32.58 -11.84
C LEU A 802 3.20 -34.00 -11.59
#